data_AF-A0AAD9KJB5-F1
#
_entry.id   AF-A0AAD9KJB5-F1
#
_cell.length_a   1.000
_cell.length_b   1.000
_cell.length_c   1.000
_cell.angle_alpha   90.00
_cell.angle_beta   90.00
_cell.angle_gamma   90.00
#
_symmetry.space_group_name_H-M   'P 1'
#
loop_
_entity.id
_entity.type
_entity.pdbx_description
1 polymer ?
#
loop_
_entity_poly.entity_id
_entity_poly.type
_entity_poly.pdbx_seq_one_letter_code
_entity_poly.pdbx_strand_id
1 'polypeptide(L)'
;MLALVEKDSVPSFDLGALFEHVSLRSAATKVISDDIPESVIHQHHAQLVRWLRERQARNEDVITLSQFCNALADSWDGRDACIQAFQQFDSEGDGTADVGVMLETLRMSDKMNTYKELDYVVRTLQACPLTPGFIDVYNDERESVGEHGARILQFLLRNRAPSNMLPFPVLNSFNNTMQMRLSALRSHFSLLKESANTHQEESVLVTGEEVQPITKCFSSIEVSTNRGDANRLTNTEFSSYWQSNGSARSHWIRLRIKNNVVIRQLCVGVAASDQSYMPQLISISVGKNCRSLRDVKEVRIPSHYTGDIVLFENAKMYYPVVQINIKRCHSDGCDTRIHCVKTIGYRIVKETGVSVMDASACWYLQVLAATTAACIPTAPQLREVIIAHTLEALKHMVPLSLAPGSGENPLFLTPHVLHQMDTFLQTVSMDVSGRREAQGLRMLLAFNLARGHVAGLLQTLLWIQENVGVQLEAASLLKSLDTVTDAWLKKQGVLLQLSLAGCDGGQKDGSSGPENILGNNWTNTRSYLTGDGVTAVNMIFKGHDDIQITKVRIKVEKGPRGPKHGMIFVYKSDDPFDLEKHVNKFKKIDSYTPVHRSQWTPGQPVAHFTVEVGWDEVEVSMDAYPIGQYILVRFAEPRQTTVERLGIVGIKFFGFERKAIFTPDYSAEELLVLDSRATTVSPETISLRILSFMVLLCGDQQSSSSKKASSAMKTFTLDTSDVTVDLIWKLYRQFENAYCKILTLHLLHSLFPVLTNTKPEHKESAEAFFAHLCTLVDKGSTTEEVNARLIIVVKQIIIDGAAVFFPDKEARRKQLFHMMKAADVYHLYHFIVINKKHSQFELSSMNCVNLVVKYKHDIK
;
A
#
# COMPACT_ATOMS: atom_id res chain seq x y z
N MET A 1 41.11 -6.17 -16.96
CA MET A 1 40.27 -5.04 -17.39
C MET A 1 39.78 -4.32 -16.14
N LEU A 2 40.67 -3.54 -15.54
CA LEU A 2 40.45 -2.70 -14.36
C LEU A 2 40.91 -1.31 -14.78
N ALA A 3 39.99 -0.50 -15.29
CA ALA A 3 40.09 0.96 -15.38
C ALA A 3 38.80 1.49 -16.00
N LEU A 4 38.30 2.59 -15.42
CA LEU A 4 37.24 3.50 -15.91
C LEU A 4 35.80 3.09 -15.58
N VAL A 5 35.30 3.54 -14.42
CA VAL A 5 34.26 4.59 -14.30
C VAL A 5 34.34 5.17 -12.88
N GLU A 6 35.05 6.28 -12.71
CA GLU A 6 34.79 7.22 -11.61
C GLU A 6 33.76 8.23 -12.12
N LYS A 7 32.55 8.18 -11.58
CA LYS A 7 31.61 9.30 -11.55
C LYS A 7 30.85 9.27 -10.22
N ASP A 8 31.23 10.20 -9.36
CA ASP A 8 30.54 10.72 -8.16
C ASP A 8 29.76 9.69 -7.34
N SER A 9 30.51 8.95 -6.51
CA SER A 9 30.00 7.95 -5.60
C SER A 9 29.53 8.57 -4.28
N VAL A 10 28.32 8.17 -3.88
CA VAL A 10 27.94 8.06 -2.46
C VAL A 10 29.08 7.31 -1.75
N PRO A 11 29.56 7.74 -0.57
CA PRO A 11 30.73 7.12 0.05
C PRO A 11 30.44 5.64 0.34
N SER A 12 31.02 4.74 -0.47
CA SER A 12 30.88 3.31 -0.26
C SER A 12 31.66 2.92 0.99
N PHE A 13 30.96 2.47 2.03
CA PHE A 13 31.60 1.91 3.21
C PHE A 13 32.20 0.54 2.87
N ASP A 14 33.52 0.43 2.97
CA ASP A 14 34.20 -0.86 2.80
C ASP A 14 33.93 -1.76 4.01
N LEU A 15 33.30 -2.92 3.78
CA LEU A 15 33.05 -3.92 4.84
C LEU A 15 34.37 -4.45 5.44
N GLY A 16 35.49 -4.37 4.71
CA GLY A 16 36.83 -4.64 5.23
C GLY A 16 37.19 -3.76 6.43
N ALA A 17 36.67 -2.53 6.48
CA ALA A 17 36.89 -1.59 7.58
C ALA A 17 36.35 -2.08 8.93
N LEU A 18 35.42 -3.05 8.96
CA LEU A 18 34.91 -3.64 10.20
C LEU A 18 35.92 -4.57 10.89
N PHE A 19 36.89 -5.09 10.13
CA PHE A 19 37.85 -6.08 10.61
C PHE A 19 39.18 -5.46 11.02
N GLU A 20 39.47 -4.24 10.57
CA GLU A 20 40.65 -3.47 11.00
C GLU A 20 40.32 -2.49 12.13
N HIS A 21 41.12 -2.52 13.20
CA HIS A 21 40.84 -1.73 14.42
C HIS A 21 40.83 -0.21 14.20
N VAL A 22 41.69 0.32 13.32
CA VAL A 22 41.79 1.76 13.04
C VAL A 22 40.57 2.23 12.23
N SER A 23 40.23 1.46 11.19
CA SER A 23 39.12 1.73 10.28
C SER A 23 37.77 1.57 10.98
N LEU A 24 37.62 0.55 11.85
CA LEU A 24 36.41 0.35 12.66
C LEU A 24 36.17 1.48 13.65
N ARG A 25 37.23 2.03 14.26
CA ARG A 25 37.12 3.20 15.15
C ARG A 25 36.65 4.43 14.38
N SER A 26 37.24 4.71 13.22
CA SER A 26 36.81 5.81 12.33
C SER A 26 35.34 5.69 11.92
N ALA A 27 34.90 4.47 11.59
CA ALA A 27 33.51 4.16 11.27
C ALA A 27 32.57 4.40 12.46
N ALA A 28 32.95 3.93 13.66
CA ALA A 28 32.14 4.06 14.87
C ALA A 28 32.01 5.52 15.36
N THR A 29 33.05 6.36 15.16
CA THR A 29 33.00 7.79 15.52
C THR A 29 31.92 8.54 14.72
N LYS A 30 31.74 8.20 13.43
CA LYS A 30 30.67 8.79 12.59
C LYS A 30 29.26 8.41 13.03
N VAL A 31 29.11 7.30 13.75
CA VAL A 31 27.80 6.85 14.28
C VAL A 31 27.44 7.60 15.56
N ILE A 32 28.42 8.01 16.35
CA ILE A 32 28.20 8.70 17.64
C ILE A 32 28.13 10.22 17.46
N SER A 33 28.70 10.79 16.40
CA SER A 33 28.66 12.24 16.15
C SER A 33 27.25 12.81 15.99
N ASP A 34 26.27 11.98 15.63
CA ASP A 34 24.87 12.41 15.52
C ASP A 34 24.16 12.50 16.89
N ASP A 35 24.73 11.93 17.95
CA ASP A 35 24.14 11.85 19.30
C ASP A 35 24.89 12.70 20.37
N ILE A 36 25.98 13.41 20.02
CA ILE A 36 26.68 14.32 20.94
C ILE A 36 26.23 15.76 20.65
N PRO A 37 25.58 16.46 21.59
CA PRO A 37 25.25 17.88 21.41
C PRO A 37 26.51 18.70 21.18
N GLU A 38 26.56 19.47 20.09
CA GLU A 38 27.65 20.42 19.86
C GLU A 38 27.75 21.41 21.03
N SER A 39 28.98 21.69 21.50
CA SER A 39 29.19 22.66 22.57
C SER A 39 28.75 24.07 22.13
N VAL A 40 28.19 24.85 23.06
CA VAL A 40 27.64 26.21 22.84
C VAL A 40 28.62 27.12 22.08
N ILE A 41 29.90 27.02 22.40
CA ILE A 41 30.97 27.81 21.80
C ILE A 41 31.18 27.44 20.33
N HIS A 42 31.01 26.16 19.97
CA HIS A 42 31.16 25.68 18.60
C HIS A 42 29.97 26.09 17.73
N GLN A 43 28.74 25.95 18.25
CA GLN A 43 27.51 26.34 17.54
C GLN A 43 27.49 27.82 17.14
N HIS A 44 28.05 28.70 17.98
CA HIS A 44 28.03 30.16 17.77
C HIS A 44 29.41 30.78 17.55
N HIS A 45 30.41 29.97 17.17
CA HIS A 45 31.81 30.39 17.04
C HIS A 45 31.98 31.65 16.19
N ALA A 46 31.40 31.67 14.99
CA ALA A 46 31.52 32.79 14.05
C ALA A 46 30.88 34.09 14.60
N GLN A 47 29.76 33.97 15.31
CA GLN A 47 29.08 35.11 15.94
C GLN A 47 29.90 35.65 17.11
N LEU A 48 30.44 34.77 17.95
CA LEU A 48 31.29 35.13 19.09
C LEU A 48 32.60 35.79 18.64
N VAL A 49 33.30 35.23 17.66
CA VAL A 49 34.54 35.82 17.13
C VAL A 49 34.27 37.20 16.53
N ARG A 50 33.18 37.36 15.79
CA ARG A 50 32.80 38.67 15.25
C ARG A 50 32.49 39.67 16.36
N TRP A 51 31.68 39.28 17.33
CA TRP A 51 31.28 40.12 18.45
C TRP A 51 32.47 40.57 19.30
N LEU A 52 33.41 39.66 19.60
CA LEU A 52 34.63 39.97 20.33
C LEU A 52 35.56 40.89 19.53
N ARG A 53 35.72 40.70 18.21
CA ARG A 53 36.51 41.61 17.36
C ARG A 53 35.93 43.02 17.30
N GLU A 54 34.61 43.15 17.27
CA GLU A 54 33.91 44.45 17.31
C GLU A 54 34.12 45.18 18.65
N ARG A 55 34.33 44.44 19.75
CA ARG A 55 34.67 45.01 21.07
C ARG A 55 36.14 45.35 21.20
N GLN A 56 37.02 44.49 20.70
CA GLN A 56 38.46 44.79 20.60
C GLN A 56 38.71 46.05 19.76
N ALA A 57 37.97 46.24 18.66
CA ALA A 57 38.06 47.45 17.83
C ALA A 57 37.56 48.73 18.55
N ARG A 58 36.78 48.57 19.63
CA ARG A 58 36.30 49.66 20.50
C ARG A 58 37.20 49.89 21.72
N ASN A 59 38.35 49.20 21.83
CA ASN A 59 39.23 49.17 23.00
C ASN A 59 38.51 48.76 24.30
N GLU A 60 37.53 47.86 24.19
CA GLU A 60 36.95 47.17 25.34
C GLU A 60 37.79 45.91 25.62
N ASP A 61 38.65 45.98 26.64
CA ASP A 61 39.58 44.89 26.96
C ASP A 61 38.94 43.79 27.84
N VAL A 62 37.85 44.09 28.55
CA VAL A 62 37.20 43.18 29.51
C VAL A 62 35.70 43.05 29.24
N ILE A 63 35.18 41.82 29.33
CA ILE A 63 33.77 41.49 29.13
C ILE A 63 33.20 40.85 30.38
N THR A 64 31.97 41.24 30.75
CA THR A 64 31.24 40.63 31.87
C THR A 64 30.35 39.49 31.41
N LEU A 65 30.10 38.53 32.31
CA LEU A 65 29.19 37.39 32.11
C LEU A 65 27.81 37.83 31.61
N SER A 66 27.27 38.93 32.17
CA SER A 66 25.98 39.48 31.74
C SER A 66 25.99 39.96 30.29
N GLN A 67 27.09 40.58 29.85
CA GLN A 67 27.21 41.06 28.48
C GLN A 67 27.40 39.89 27.51
N PHE A 68 28.12 38.86 27.92
CA PHE A 68 28.29 37.64 27.14
C PHE A 68 26.97 36.90 26.93
N CYS A 69 26.19 36.70 28.00
CA CYS A 69 24.89 36.03 27.85
C CYS A 69 23.85 36.88 27.12
N ASN A 70 23.87 38.21 27.26
CA ASN A 70 23.00 39.08 26.48
C ASN A 70 23.34 39.06 24.98
N ALA A 71 24.63 38.92 24.61
CA ALA A 71 25.03 38.84 23.20
C ALA A 71 24.56 37.55 22.50
N LEU A 72 24.23 36.52 23.29
CA LEU A 72 23.71 35.24 22.81
C LEU A 72 22.19 35.08 23.05
N ALA A 73 21.54 36.03 23.73
CA ALA A 73 20.17 35.92 24.21
C ALA A 73 19.10 35.87 23.10
N ASP A 74 19.38 36.41 21.91
CA ASP A 74 18.43 36.40 20.78
C ASP A 74 18.31 35.01 20.11
N SER A 75 19.19 34.06 20.46
CA SER A 75 19.30 32.76 19.78
C SER A 75 19.20 31.55 20.72
N TRP A 76 19.03 31.73 22.04
CA TRP A 76 19.33 30.67 23.03
C TRP A 76 18.20 30.38 24.03
N ASP A 77 17.95 29.09 24.33
CA ASP A 77 17.07 28.61 25.40
C ASP A 77 17.92 28.06 26.59
N GLY A 78 18.12 28.88 27.63
CA GLY A 78 18.68 28.43 28.93
C GLY A 78 19.94 29.18 29.41
N ARG A 79 19.78 29.99 30.46
CA ARG A 79 20.83 30.86 31.04
C ARG A 79 22.00 30.08 31.64
N ASP A 80 21.76 28.90 32.19
CA ASP A 80 22.76 28.11 32.92
C ASP A 80 23.88 27.54 32.01
N ALA A 81 23.54 27.19 30.76
CA ALA A 81 24.51 26.71 29.78
C ALA A 81 25.44 27.84 29.29
N CYS A 82 24.93 29.08 29.20
CA CYS A 82 25.74 30.26 28.88
C CYS A 82 26.74 30.58 30.00
N ILE A 83 26.29 30.45 31.26
CA ILE A 83 27.17 30.64 32.42
C ILE A 83 28.30 29.61 32.41
N GLN A 84 27.99 28.34 32.14
CA GLN A 84 29.01 27.29 32.00
C GLN A 84 29.97 27.52 30.83
N ALA A 85 29.49 28.06 29.71
CA ALA A 85 30.35 28.41 28.57
C ALA A 85 31.27 29.60 28.88
N PHE A 86 30.78 30.62 29.59
CA PHE A 86 31.57 31.80 29.96
C PHE A 86 32.63 31.49 31.02
N GLN A 87 32.34 30.56 31.94
CA GLN A 87 33.29 30.08 32.96
C GLN A 87 34.60 29.53 32.36
N GLN A 88 34.63 29.17 31.07
CA GLN A 88 35.86 28.74 30.39
C GLN A 88 36.83 29.90 30.12
N PHE A 89 36.34 31.14 30.14
CA PHE A 89 37.10 32.35 29.87
C PHE A 89 37.33 33.22 31.11
N ASP A 90 36.51 33.05 32.14
CA ASP A 90 36.60 33.74 33.43
C ASP A 90 37.65 33.04 34.33
N SER A 91 38.88 33.53 34.29
CA SER A 91 40.02 32.89 34.97
C SER A 91 40.02 33.03 36.49
N GLU A 92 39.31 34.02 37.03
CA GLU A 92 39.31 34.35 38.46
C GLU A 92 37.94 34.06 39.14
N GLY A 93 36.91 33.78 38.35
CA GLY A 93 35.55 33.49 38.83
C GLY A 93 34.79 34.73 39.28
N ASP A 94 35.26 35.92 38.89
CA ASP A 94 34.71 37.22 39.27
C ASP A 94 33.63 37.72 38.29
N GLY A 95 33.33 36.93 37.26
CA GLY A 95 32.36 37.24 36.22
C GLY A 95 32.92 38.11 35.10
N THR A 96 34.24 38.24 34.99
CA THR A 96 34.91 39.02 33.93
C THR A 96 35.92 38.20 33.13
N ALA A 97 36.10 38.51 31.84
CA ALA A 97 37.03 37.83 30.95
C ALA A 97 37.70 38.80 29.98
N ASP A 98 39.01 38.61 29.72
CA ASP A 98 39.78 39.43 28.78
C ASP A 98 39.46 39.06 27.32
N VAL A 99 39.18 40.08 26.50
CA VAL A 99 38.76 39.92 25.11
C VAL A 99 39.86 39.30 24.23
N GLY A 100 41.12 39.64 24.49
CA GLY A 100 42.27 39.09 23.77
C GLY A 100 42.42 37.59 24.02
N VAL A 101 42.34 37.18 25.29
CA VAL A 101 42.43 35.78 25.71
C VAL A 101 41.26 34.95 25.15
N MET A 102 40.04 35.49 25.17
CA MET A 102 38.87 34.85 24.56
C MET A 102 39.06 34.63 23.05
N LEU A 103 39.53 35.64 22.33
CA LEU A 103 39.76 35.56 20.88
C LEU A 103 40.88 34.58 20.51
N GLU A 104 41.94 34.48 21.31
CA GLU A 104 43.02 33.53 21.07
C GLU A 104 42.56 32.08 21.30
N THR A 105 41.79 31.86 22.37
CA THR A 105 41.19 30.55 22.70
C THR A 105 40.23 30.09 21.60
N LEU A 106 39.39 30.99 21.08
CA LEU A 106 38.48 30.68 19.96
C LEU A 106 39.22 30.49 18.62
N ARG A 107 40.33 31.21 18.38
CA ARG A 107 41.15 30.98 17.17
C ARG A 107 41.81 29.60 17.17
N MET A 108 42.18 29.09 18.34
CA MET A 108 42.74 27.74 18.50
C MET A 108 41.70 26.64 18.24
N SER A 109 40.41 26.90 18.51
CA SER A 109 39.33 25.92 18.29
C SER A 109 38.84 25.82 16.83
N ASP A 110 39.12 26.81 15.98
CA ASP A 110 38.55 26.95 14.62
C ASP A 110 39.25 26.12 13.52
N LYS A 111 40.20 25.24 13.88
CA LYS A 111 40.97 24.40 12.92
C LYS A 111 41.00 22.92 13.32
N MET A 112 39.86 22.37 13.74
CA MET A 112 39.72 20.99 14.22
C MET A 112 39.36 20.00 13.09
N ASN A 113 40.36 19.19 12.68
CA ASN A 113 40.18 17.87 12.07
C ASN A 113 40.62 16.84 13.11
N THR A 114 39.93 15.71 13.24
CA THR A 114 40.06 14.70 14.32
C THR A 114 41.49 14.21 14.61
N TYR A 115 42.43 14.28 13.67
CA TYR A 115 43.84 13.91 13.91
C TYR A 115 44.65 14.95 14.70
N LYS A 116 44.19 16.20 14.75
CA LYS A 116 44.84 17.30 15.48
C LYS A 116 44.28 17.52 16.89
N GLU A 117 43.22 16.82 17.28
CA GLU A 117 42.77 16.78 18.68
C GLU A 117 43.88 16.24 19.59
N LEU A 118 44.63 15.24 19.14
CA LEU A 118 45.77 14.70 19.87
C LEU A 118 46.93 15.70 19.96
N ASP A 119 47.26 16.40 18.88
CA ASP A 119 48.34 17.40 18.85
C ASP A 119 47.96 18.64 19.69
N TYR A 120 46.68 19.04 19.69
CA TYR A 120 46.16 20.08 20.56
C TYR A 120 46.20 19.66 22.03
N VAL A 121 45.71 18.47 22.40
CA VAL A 121 45.78 17.98 23.78
C VAL A 121 47.23 17.80 24.24
N VAL A 122 48.13 17.28 23.39
CA VAL A 122 49.56 17.16 23.69
C VAL A 122 50.21 18.53 23.86
N ARG A 123 49.90 19.52 23.01
CA ARG A 123 50.42 20.88 23.17
C ARG A 123 49.82 21.62 24.35
N THR A 124 48.54 21.44 24.67
CA THR A 124 47.90 22.02 25.85
C THR A 124 48.47 21.42 27.15
N LEU A 125 48.80 20.12 27.15
CA LEU A 125 49.53 19.48 28.25
C LEU A 125 51.00 19.91 28.33
N GLN A 126 51.66 20.11 27.18
CA GLN A 126 53.07 20.57 27.11
C GLN A 126 53.23 22.06 27.40
N ALA A 127 52.22 22.87 27.08
CA ALA A 127 52.18 24.31 27.29
C ALA A 127 51.55 24.70 28.62
N CYS A 128 50.95 23.76 29.38
CA CYS A 128 50.61 23.99 30.78
C CYS A 128 51.89 24.25 31.56
N PRO A 129 52.21 25.50 31.93
CA PRO A 129 53.27 25.69 32.88
C PRO A 129 52.65 25.27 34.21
N LEU A 130 53.09 24.16 34.79
CA LEU A 130 52.90 23.91 36.21
C LEU A 130 53.81 24.89 36.97
N THR A 131 53.63 26.19 36.79
CA THR A 131 54.14 27.21 37.69
C THR A 131 53.15 27.26 38.85
N PRO A 132 53.56 26.87 40.07
CA PRO A 132 52.72 27.10 41.23
C PRO A 132 52.60 28.62 41.39
N GLY A 133 51.40 29.17 41.21
CA GLY A 133 51.10 30.46 41.82
C GLY A 133 51.26 30.29 43.32
N PHE A 134 52.11 31.10 43.96
CA PHE A 134 52.23 31.08 45.42
C PHE A 134 50.90 31.52 46.02
N ILE A 135 50.21 30.58 46.65
CA ILE A 135 49.06 30.87 47.50
C ILE A 135 49.63 31.08 48.90
N ASP A 136 49.54 32.31 49.42
CA ASP A 136 49.94 32.60 50.79
C ASP A 136 48.89 32.04 51.75
N VAL A 137 49.17 30.84 52.25
CA VAL A 137 48.31 30.10 53.18
C VAL A 137 48.25 30.76 54.56
N TYR A 138 49.04 31.81 54.80
CA TYR A 138 49.11 32.54 56.07
C TYR A 138 48.45 33.92 56.00
N ASN A 139 47.78 34.28 54.90
CA ASN A 139 47.00 35.51 54.86
C ASN A 139 45.83 35.39 55.85
N ASP A 140 45.87 36.18 56.93
CA ASP A 140 44.97 36.09 58.09
C ASP A 140 43.55 36.61 57.80
N GLU A 141 43.29 37.11 56.59
CA GLU A 141 41.95 37.42 56.10
C GLU A 141 41.21 36.10 55.80
N ARG A 142 40.55 35.58 56.84
CA ARG A 142 39.70 34.38 56.83
C ARG A 142 38.43 34.59 55.98
N GLU A 143 38.56 34.78 54.67
CA GLU A 143 37.48 34.45 53.74
C GLU A 143 37.65 33.00 53.27
N SER A 144 36.55 32.27 53.36
CA SER A 144 36.49 30.87 53.75
C SER A 144 37.34 29.88 52.93
N VAL A 145 37.85 28.85 53.59
CA VAL A 145 38.48 27.65 52.97
C VAL A 145 37.63 27.07 51.82
N GLY A 146 36.32 27.30 51.82
CA GLY A 146 35.40 26.95 50.73
C GLY A 146 35.66 27.68 49.42
N GLU A 147 36.00 28.97 49.45
CA GLU A 147 36.34 29.75 48.24
C GLU A 147 37.72 29.37 47.70
N HIS A 148 38.68 29.09 48.58
CA HIS A 148 39.98 28.55 48.17
C HIS A 148 39.84 27.16 47.54
N GLY A 149 39.01 26.28 48.12
CA GLY A 149 38.67 24.98 47.54
C GLY A 149 37.97 25.10 46.19
N ALA A 150 37.07 26.08 46.03
CA ALA A 150 36.39 26.37 44.78
C ALA A 150 37.36 26.89 43.70
N ARG A 151 38.30 27.79 44.05
CA ARG A 151 39.35 28.29 43.13
C ARG A 151 40.33 27.18 42.72
N ILE A 152 40.73 26.30 43.66
CA ILE A 152 41.56 25.12 43.35
C ILE A 152 40.78 24.15 42.45
N LEU A 153 39.50 23.90 42.73
CA LEU A 153 38.66 23.05 41.91
C LEU A 153 38.44 23.64 40.51
N GLN A 154 38.20 24.95 40.39
CA GLN A 154 38.09 25.66 39.12
C GLN A 154 39.41 25.62 38.34
N PHE A 155 40.56 25.82 38.99
CA PHE A 155 41.87 25.67 38.35
C PHE A 155 42.14 24.24 37.88
N LEU A 156 41.79 23.23 38.69
CA LEU A 156 41.90 21.83 38.30
C LEU A 156 40.95 21.48 37.17
N LEU A 157 39.70 21.97 37.17
CA LEU A 157 38.75 21.78 36.07
C LEU A 157 39.22 22.48 34.78
N ARG A 158 39.88 23.66 34.89
CA ARG A 158 40.48 24.40 33.77
C ARG A 158 41.62 23.64 33.11
N ASN A 159 42.47 22.97 33.89
CA ASN A 159 43.67 22.29 33.39
C ASN A 159 43.51 20.76 33.28
N ARG A 160 42.33 20.22 33.60
CA ARG A 160 42.02 18.81 33.43
C ARG A 160 41.48 18.60 32.02
N ALA A 161 42.18 17.80 31.21
CA ALA A 161 41.56 17.22 30.03
C ALA A 161 40.41 16.30 30.50
N PRO A 162 39.15 16.57 30.13
CA PRO A 162 38.04 15.72 30.53
C PRO A 162 38.22 14.34 29.86
N SER A 163 37.81 13.24 30.50
CA SER A 163 38.10 11.86 30.03
C SER A 163 37.61 11.60 28.59
N ASN A 164 36.61 12.38 28.18
CA ASN A 164 35.96 12.48 26.88
C ASN A 164 36.65 13.43 25.87
N MET A 165 37.80 14.04 26.21
CA MET A 165 38.72 14.71 25.27
C MET A 165 40.08 14.02 25.18
N LEU A 166 40.36 13.04 26.03
CA LEU A 166 41.37 12.03 25.70
C LEU A 166 40.88 11.27 24.46
N PRO A 167 41.75 10.80 23.56
CA PRO A 167 41.39 10.24 22.24
C PRO A 167 40.70 8.85 22.33
N PHE A 168 39.95 8.60 23.41
CA PHE A 168 39.09 7.46 23.61
C PHE A 168 37.67 7.81 24.11
N PRO A 169 36.99 8.90 23.68
CA PRO A 169 35.60 9.15 24.11
C PRO A 169 34.62 8.15 23.46
N VAL A 170 35.02 7.60 22.32
CA VAL A 170 34.24 6.67 21.46
C VAL A 170 34.00 5.32 22.14
N LEU A 171 34.73 4.97 23.21
CA LEU A 171 34.64 3.65 23.85
C LEU A 171 33.76 3.61 25.10
N ASN A 172 33.27 4.74 25.62
CA ASN A 172 32.41 4.72 26.81
C ASN A 172 31.00 4.16 26.53
N SER A 173 30.59 4.04 25.27
CA SER A 173 29.31 3.44 24.84
C SER A 173 29.45 2.03 24.24
N PHE A 174 30.68 1.57 23.99
CA PHE A 174 30.95 0.25 23.42
C PHE A 174 31.82 -0.59 24.36
N ASN A 175 31.19 -1.56 25.01
CA ASN A 175 31.87 -2.37 26.03
C ASN A 175 32.78 -3.45 25.40
N ASN A 176 32.68 -3.68 24.09
CA ASN A 176 33.57 -4.58 23.34
C ASN A 176 33.55 -4.30 21.82
N THR A 177 34.55 -4.84 21.11
CA THR A 177 34.73 -4.71 19.65
C THR A 177 33.54 -5.24 18.85
N MET A 178 32.81 -6.23 19.37
CA MET A 178 31.65 -6.82 18.69
C MET A 178 30.45 -5.87 18.69
N GLN A 179 30.22 -5.18 19.79
CA GLN A 179 29.18 -4.15 19.91
C GLN A 179 29.49 -2.94 19.02
N MET A 180 30.77 -2.55 18.91
CA MET A 180 31.23 -1.50 18.00
C MET A 180 31.02 -1.87 16.53
N ARG A 181 31.37 -3.12 16.14
CA ARG A 181 31.10 -3.66 14.80
C ARG A 181 29.60 -3.66 14.50
N LEU A 182 28.79 -4.16 15.42
CA LEU A 182 27.34 -4.24 15.25
C LEU A 182 26.71 -2.83 15.09
N SER A 183 27.20 -1.84 15.85
CA SER A 183 26.71 -0.46 15.76
C SER A 183 27.08 0.21 14.45
N ALA A 184 28.35 0.09 14.02
CA ALA A 184 28.80 0.59 12.72
C ALA A 184 28.00 -0.04 11.56
N LEU A 185 27.74 -1.35 11.66
CA LEU A 185 27.00 -2.11 10.65
C LEU A 185 25.50 -1.75 10.64
N ARG A 186 24.88 -1.52 11.81
CA ARG A 186 23.48 -1.04 11.92
C ARG A 186 23.28 0.37 11.36
N SER A 187 24.20 1.29 11.67
CA SER A 187 24.16 2.64 11.10
C SER A 187 24.35 2.60 9.59
N HIS A 188 25.28 1.79 9.09
CA HIS A 188 25.45 1.58 7.65
C HIS A 188 24.18 1.00 7.00
N PHE A 189 23.52 0.01 7.59
CA PHE A 189 22.24 -0.48 7.07
C PHE A 189 21.12 0.56 7.14
N SER A 190 21.14 1.45 8.15
CA SER A 190 20.17 2.54 8.25
C SER A 190 20.42 3.60 7.19
N LEU A 191 21.68 3.97 6.93
CA LEU A 191 22.09 4.83 5.82
C LEU A 191 21.82 4.20 4.46
N LEU A 192 21.96 2.88 4.30
CA LEU A 192 21.56 2.16 3.08
C LEU A 192 20.04 2.13 2.92
N LYS A 193 19.28 2.06 4.02
CA LYS A 193 17.82 2.12 3.99
C LYS A 193 17.34 3.54 3.67
N GLU A 194 17.99 4.56 4.23
CA GLU A 194 17.74 5.96 3.91
C GLU A 194 18.15 6.28 2.48
N SER A 195 19.35 5.89 2.04
CA SER A 195 19.78 6.06 0.65
C SER A 195 18.95 5.22 -0.31
N ALA A 196 18.47 4.03 0.05
CA ALA A 196 17.50 3.30 -0.76
C ALA A 196 16.14 4.02 -0.83
N ASN A 197 15.71 4.70 0.23
CA ASN A 197 14.52 5.55 0.21
C ASN A 197 14.74 6.84 -0.62
N THR A 198 15.95 7.42 -0.63
CA THR A 198 16.29 8.60 -1.44
C THR A 198 16.56 8.25 -2.91
N HIS A 199 17.23 7.13 -3.19
CA HIS A 199 17.47 6.58 -4.53
C HIS A 199 16.22 5.93 -5.15
N GLN A 200 15.23 5.53 -4.35
CA GLN A 200 13.87 5.30 -4.87
C GLN A 200 13.24 6.55 -5.50
N GLU A 201 13.74 7.74 -5.16
CA GLU A 201 13.16 9.02 -5.61
C GLU A 201 14.01 9.78 -6.66
N GLU A 202 15.31 9.48 -6.83
CA GLU A 202 16.18 10.19 -7.78
C GLU A 202 16.80 9.35 -8.91
N SER A 203 16.70 8.02 -8.92
CA SER A 203 17.23 7.21 -10.03
C SER A 203 16.13 6.41 -10.75
N VAL A 204 15.51 7.02 -11.77
CA VAL A 204 14.58 6.33 -12.70
C VAL A 204 15.06 6.40 -14.16
N LEU A 205 16.34 6.69 -14.40
CA LEU A 205 16.94 6.53 -15.73
C LEU A 205 18.28 5.82 -15.60
N VAL A 206 18.24 4.54 -15.20
CA VAL A 206 19.37 3.64 -15.37
C VAL A 206 19.14 2.89 -16.68
N THR A 207 19.97 3.26 -17.66
CA THR A 207 20.36 2.56 -18.89
C THR A 207 19.65 1.23 -19.16
N GLY A 208 18.85 1.19 -20.24
CA GLY A 208 18.31 -0.05 -20.82
C GLY A 208 16.85 -0.03 -21.25
N GLU A 209 16.20 1.13 -21.35
CA GLU A 209 14.75 1.20 -21.61
C GLU A 209 14.43 1.43 -23.10
N GLU A 210 13.54 0.61 -23.68
CA GLU A 210 12.92 0.92 -24.97
C GLU A 210 11.99 2.13 -24.82
N VAL A 211 12.28 3.17 -25.60
CA VAL A 211 11.60 4.47 -25.57
C VAL A 211 10.48 4.46 -26.61
N GLN A 212 9.25 4.11 -26.22
CA GLN A 212 8.10 4.25 -27.12
C GLN A 212 7.57 5.69 -27.13
N PRO A 213 7.50 6.38 -28.29
CA PRO A 213 6.95 7.73 -28.37
C PRO A 213 5.44 7.72 -28.11
N ILE A 214 4.98 8.57 -27.18
CA ILE A 214 3.56 8.75 -26.85
C ILE A 214 3.17 10.20 -27.10
N THR A 215 2.06 10.36 -27.81
CA THR A 215 1.31 11.62 -27.90
C THR A 215 0.21 11.63 -26.83
N LYS A 216 -0.15 12.82 -26.32
CA LYS A 216 -1.09 12.98 -25.19
C LYS A 216 -0.61 12.23 -23.94
N CYS A 217 0.43 12.78 -23.33
CA CYS A 217 1.13 12.20 -22.19
C CYS A 217 0.35 12.23 -20.87
N PHE A 218 -0.84 12.82 -20.83
CA PHE A 218 -1.66 12.99 -19.63
C PHE A 218 -2.94 12.15 -19.65
N SER A 219 -3.39 11.73 -18.46
CA SER A 219 -4.62 10.97 -18.22
C SER A 219 -5.83 11.87 -17.95
N SER A 220 -5.60 13.04 -17.33
CA SER A 220 -6.64 14.05 -17.10
C SER A 220 -6.06 15.46 -17.23
N ILE A 221 -6.92 16.40 -17.66
CA ILE A 221 -6.66 17.84 -17.69
C ILE A 221 -7.69 18.56 -16.82
N GLU A 222 -7.23 19.46 -15.97
CA GLU A 222 -8.04 20.32 -15.11
C GLU A 222 -7.69 21.78 -15.38
N VAL A 223 -8.67 22.67 -15.21
CA VAL A 223 -8.50 24.11 -15.40
C VAL A 223 -8.98 24.86 -14.17
N SER A 224 -8.36 26.01 -13.91
CA SER A 224 -8.70 26.92 -12.81
C SER A 224 -10.17 27.36 -12.82
N THR A 225 -10.67 27.81 -13.98
CA THR A 225 -12.01 28.37 -14.17
C THR A 225 -12.60 27.88 -15.49
N ASN A 226 -13.92 28.04 -15.67
CA ASN A 226 -14.66 27.62 -16.86
C ASN A 226 -14.39 26.16 -17.27
N ARG A 227 -14.72 25.21 -16.37
CA ARG A 227 -14.43 23.77 -16.56
C ARG A 227 -15.16 23.12 -17.73
N GLY A 228 -16.29 23.68 -18.16
CA GLY A 228 -17.06 23.17 -19.31
C GLY A 228 -16.27 23.23 -20.63
N ASP A 229 -15.39 24.22 -20.77
CA ASP A 229 -14.57 24.43 -21.96
C ASP A 229 -13.21 23.71 -21.92
N ALA A 230 -12.89 22.99 -20.84
CA ALA A 230 -11.60 22.30 -20.69
C ALA A 230 -11.32 21.29 -21.80
N ASN A 231 -12.37 20.68 -22.37
CA ASN A 231 -12.23 19.73 -23.47
C ASN A 231 -11.65 20.38 -24.74
N ARG A 232 -11.85 21.70 -24.92
CA ARG A 232 -11.31 22.49 -26.04
C ARG A 232 -9.81 22.71 -25.98
N LEU A 233 -9.15 22.33 -24.88
CA LEU A 233 -7.68 22.30 -24.83
C LEU A 233 -7.11 21.07 -25.53
N THR A 234 -7.94 20.08 -25.84
CA THR A 234 -7.52 18.77 -26.36
C THR A 234 -8.19 18.38 -27.68
N ASN A 235 -9.18 19.14 -28.15
CA ASN A 235 -9.64 19.03 -29.52
C ASN A 235 -8.55 19.62 -30.42
N THR A 236 -8.29 18.98 -31.55
CA THR A 236 -7.20 19.34 -32.45
C THR A 236 -7.52 20.58 -33.30
N GLU A 237 -8.49 21.40 -32.88
CA GLU A 237 -9.05 22.52 -33.63
C GLU A 237 -8.56 23.86 -33.06
N PHE A 238 -7.66 24.53 -33.81
CA PHE A 238 -7.09 25.82 -33.42
C PHE A 238 -8.07 27.00 -33.53
N SER A 239 -9.29 26.77 -34.04
CA SER A 239 -10.38 27.75 -34.05
C SER A 239 -11.13 27.83 -32.71
N SER A 240 -10.91 26.85 -31.84
CA SER A 240 -11.56 26.75 -30.53
C SER A 240 -10.55 26.96 -29.41
N TYR A 241 -11.00 27.55 -28.30
CA TYR A 241 -10.15 27.87 -27.17
C TYR A 241 -10.88 27.65 -25.84
N TRP A 242 -10.09 27.36 -24.81
CA TRP A 242 -10.52 27.56 -23.43
C TRP A 242 -10.27 29.02 -23.06
N GLN A 243 -11.30 29.67 -22.52
CA GLN A 243 -11.21 31.02 -21.96
C GLN A 243 -11.39 30.93 -20.44
N SER A 244 -10.46 31.52 -19.69
CA SER A 244 -10.61 31.66 -18.24
C SER A 244 -11.72 32.65 -17.88
N ASN A 245 -12.19 32.56 -16.63
CA ASN A 245 -13.12 33.54 -16.05
C ASN A 245 -12.85 33.62 -14.54
N GLY A 246 -11.95 34.52 -14.13
CA GLY A 246 -11.55 34.67 -12.73
C GLY A 246 -10.62 35.86 -12.48
N SER A 247 -10.10 35.99 -11.27
CA SER A 247 -9.20 37.09 -10.91
C SER A 247 -7.92 37.07 -11.76
N ALA A 248 -7.45 38.25 -12.16
CA ALA A 248 -6.23 38.39 -12.94
C ALA A 248 -5.05 37.65 -12.26
N ARG A 249 -4.20 37.00 -13.08
CA ARG A 249 -3.00 36.27 -12.64
C ARG A 249 -3.25 35.03 -11.77
N SER A 250 -4.50 34.57 -11.66
CA SER A 250 -4.86 33.37 -10.88
C SER A 250 -5.12 32.12 -11.75
N HIS A 251 -4.94 32.24 -13.06
CA HIS A 251 -5.32 31.21 -14.03
C HIS A 251 -4.25 30.13 -14.17
N TRP A 252 -4.69 28.87 -14.18
CA TRP A 252 -3.83 27.71 -14.36
C TRP A 252 -4.53 26.57 -15.12
N ILE A 253 -3.72 25.73 -15.75
CA ILE A 253 -4.09 24.44 -16.37
C ILE A 253 -3.23 23.35 -15.74
N ARG A 254 -3.84 22.27 -15.25
CA ARG A 254 -3.14 21.18 -14.58
C ARG A 254 -3.31 19.87 -15.33
N LEU A 255 -2.19 19.20 -15.57
CA LEU A 255 -2.10 17.91 -16.24
C LEU A 255 -1.73 16.84 -15.21
N ARG A 256 -2.45 15.72 -15.22
CA ARG A 256 -2.00 14.49 -14.56
C ARG A 256 -1.34 13.58 -15.59
N ILE A 257 -0.05 13.34 -15.44
CA ILE A 257 0.74 12.59 -16.43
C ILE A 257 0.48 11.09 -16.27
N LYS A 258 0.37 10.38 -17.39
CA LYS A 258 0.21 8.92 -17.41
C LYS A 258 1.41 8.25 -16.72
N ASN A 259 1.18 7.14 -16.04
CA ASN A 259 2.23 6.42 -15.33
C ASN A 259 3.38 6.03 -16.27
N ASN A 260 4.61 6.17 -15.79
CA ASN A 260 5.85 5.84 -16.51
C ASN A 260 5.99 6.62 -17.85
N VAL A 261 5.38 7.80 -17.98
CA VAL A 261 5.54 8.64 -19.18
C VAL A 261 6.34 9.88 -18.83
N VAL A 262 7.51 10.05 -19.42
CA VAL A 262 8.33 11.25 -19.27
C VAL A 262 8.05 12.22 -20.42
N ILE A 263 7.82 13.49 -20.09
CA ILE A 263 7.52 14.52 -21.09
C ILE A 263 8.79 14.91 -21.82
N ARG A 264 8.80 14.72 -23.14
CA ARG A 264 9.83 15.24 -24.03
C ARG A 264 9.53 16.68 -24.44
N GLN A 265 8.26 17.00 -24.66
CA GLN A 265 7.83 18.33 -25.09
C GLN A 265 6.40 18.61 -24.62
N LEU A 266 6.20 19.78 -24.01
CA LEU A 266 4.89 20.33 -23.63
C LEU A 266 4.73 21.69 -24.32
N CYS A 267 3.69 21.82 -25.14
CA CYS A 267 3.38 23.05 -25.87
C CYS A 267 1.96 23.54 -25.57
N VAL A 268 1.75 24.84 -25.74
CA VAL A 268 0.43 25.48 -25.73
C VAL A 268 0.20 26.29 -27.00
N GLY A 269 -1.01 26.22 -27.55
CA GLY A 269 -1.42 27.03 -28.69
C GLY A 269 -1.92 28.40 -28.25
N VAL A 270 -1.36 29.46 -28.82
CA VAL A 270 -1.76 30.86 -28.56
C VAL A 270 -1.93 31.63 -29.87
N ALA A 271 -2.79 32.66 -29.88
CA ALA A 271 -3.01 33.48 -31.07
C ALA A 271 -2.85 34.98 -30.77
N ALA A 272 -2.13 35.70 -31.62
CA ALA A 272 -1.96 37.15 -31.51
C ALA A 272 -3.29 37.91 -31.65
N SER A 273 -4.27 37.32 -32.37
CA SER A 273 -5.61 37.85 -32.51
C SER A 273 -6.40 37.92 -31.20
N ASP A 274 -5.95 37.25 -30.13
CA ASP A 274 -6.59 37.30 -28.82
C ASP A 274 -6.30 38.58 -28.03
N GLN A 275 -5.37 39.42 -28.49
CA GLN A 275 -5.06 40.74 -27.92
C GLN A 275 -4.84 40.68 -26.39
N SER A 276 -5.73 41.26 -25.58
CA SER A 276 -5.61 41.26 -24.12
C SER A 276 -5.80 39.88 -23.49
N TYR A 277 -6.45 38.94 -24.17
CA TYR A 277 -6.59 37.55 -23.69
C TYR A 277 -5.35 36.69 -23.99
N MET A 278 -4.38 37.22 -24.73
CA MET A 278 -3.16 36.50 -25.06
C MET A 278 -2.21 36.46 -23.86
N PRO A 279 -1.75 35.27 -23.42
CA PRO A 279 -0.78 35.18 -22.33
C PRO A 279 0.56 35.81 -22.74
N GLN A 280 1.17 36.57 -21.84
CA GLN A 280 2.50 37.18 -21.98
C GLN A 280 3.56 36.38 -21.23
N LEU A 281 3.21 35.81 -20.07
CA LEU A 281 4.14 35.13 -19.18
C LEU A 281 3.49 33.88 -18.60
N ILE A 282 4.07 32.73 -18.91
CA ILE A 282 3.62 31.42 -18.45
C ILE A 282 4.74 30.78 -17.64
N SER A 283 4.42 30.24 -16.47
CA SER A 283 5.34 29.42 -15.67
C SER A 283 4.84 28.00 -15.55
N ILE A 284 5.76 27.06 -15.34
CA ILE A 284 5.50 25.63 -15.29
C ILE A 284 5.93 25.15 -13.91
N SER A 285 4.97 24.67 -13.13
CA SER A 285 5.23 23.98 -11.87
C SER A 285 5.09 22.48 -12.04
N VAL A 286 5.95 21.70 -11.40
CA VAL A 286 5.85 20.23 -11.38
C VAL A 286 5.91 19.70 -9.95
N GLY A 287 5.30 18.55 -9.70
CA GLY A 287 5.28 17.95 -8.37
C GLY A 287 4.73 16.53 -8.33
N LYS A 288 4.98 15.83 -7.22
CA LYS A 288 4.44 14.49 -6.95
C LYS A 288 2.93 14.53 -6.71
N ASN A 289 2.44 15.60 -6.08
CA ASN A 289 1.03 15.85 -5.83
C ASN A 289 0.73 17.36 -5.91
N CYS A 290 -0.54 17.74 -5.84
CA CYS A 290 -0.95 19.14 -6.02
C CYS A 290 -0.44 20.09 -4.92
N ARG A 291 0.03 19.55 -3.78
CA ARG A 291 0.56 20.34 -2.65
C ARG A 291 2.07 20.55 -2.74
N SER A 292 2.77 19.75 -3.55
CA SER A 292 4.23 19.75 -3.68
C SER A 292 4.70 20.36 -5.01
N LEU A 293 3.96 21.31 -5.58
CA LEU A 293 4.29 21.93 -6.86
C LEU A 293 5.46 22.92 -6.68
N ARG A 294 6.49 22.80 -7.51
CA ARG A 294 7.62 23.75 -7.57
C ARG A 294 7.74 24.32 -8.98
N ASP A 295 7.96 25.62 -9.10
CA ASP A 295 8.18 26.29 -10.38
C ASP A 295 9.54 25.88 -10.95
N VAL A 296 9.55 25.38 -12.20
CA VAL A 296 10.75 24.83 -12.85
C VAL A 296 11.16 25.63 -14.09
N LYS A 297 10.21 26.26 -14.78
CA LYS A 297 10.52 27.07 -15.97
C LYS A 297 9.50 28.18 -16.16
N GLU A 298 9.96 29.30 -16.69
CA GLU A 298 9.13 30.44 -17.08
C GLU A 298 9.39 30.80 -18.54
N VAL A 299 8.33 31.14 -19.28
CA VAL A 299 8.34 31.36 -20.73
C VAL A 299 7.58 32.65 -21.04
N ARG A 300 8.27 33.56 -21.73
CA ARG A 300 7.71 34.84 -22.18
C ARG A 300 7.27 34.74 -23.64
N ILE A 301 6.07 35.23 -23.91
CA ILE A 301 5.39 35.11 -25.20
C ILE A 301 5.31 36.48 -25.88
N PRO A 302 5.86 36.67 -27.10
CA PRO A 302 5.71 37.90 -27.86
C PRO A 302 4.26 38.15 -28.31
N SER A 303 3.84 39.42 -28.36
CA SER A 303 2.46 39.82 -28.69
C SER A 303 2.04 39.54 -30.14
N HIS A 304 2.99 39.35 -31.05
CA HIS A 304 2.73 39.09 -32.47
C HIS A 304 2.72 37.58 -32.82
N TYR A 305 2.94 36.70 -31.84
CA TYR A 305 3.10 35.28 -32.09
C TYR A 305 1.75 34.57 -32.23
N THR A 306 1.60 33.71 -33.24
CA THR A 306 0.44 32.80 -33.39
C THR A 306 0.95 31.41 -33.71
N GLY A 307 0.61 30.42 -32.88
CA GLY A 307 1.03 29.02 -33.07
C GLY A 307 1.27 28.28 -31.75
N ASP A 308 1.95 27.14 -31.84
CA ASP A 308 2.30 26.30 -30.69
C ASP A 308 3.62 26.76 -30.04
N ILE A 309 3.56 27.24 -28.80
CA ILE A 309 4.73 27.63 -28.03
C ILE A 309 5.16 26.48 -27.14
N VAL A 310 6.44 26.15 -27.19
CA VAL A 310 7.01 25.14 -26.32
C VAL A 310 7.27 25.71 -24.93
N LEU A 311 6.62 25.13 -23.93
CA LEU A 311 6.77 25.52 -22.55
C LEU A 311 7.88 24.73 -21.87
N PHE A 312 7.82 23.39 -21.93
CA PHE A 312 8.76 22.49 -21.25
C PHE A 312 9.34 21.47 -22.23
N GLU A 313 10.64 21.22 -22.16
CA GLU A 313 11.33 20.26 -23.02
C GLU A 313 12.24 19.35 -22.19
N ASN A 314 12.37 18.10 -22.62
CA ASN A 314 13.28 17.09 -22.10
C ASN A 314 13.26 17.00 -20.57
N ALA A 315 12.10 16.65 -20.01
CA ALA A 315 11.98 16.38 -18.58
C ALA A 315 13.00 15.29 -18.19
N LYS A 316 13.80 15.57 -17.15
CA LYS A 316 14.82 14.61 -16.66
C LYS A 316 14.24 13.42 -15.91
N MET A 317 13.00 13.55 -15.40
CA MET A 317 12.34 12.55 -14.58
C MET A 317 10.83 12.58 -14.78
N TYR A 318 10.14 11.53 -14.34
CA TYR A 318 8.68 11.46 -14.34
C TYR A 318 8.10 12.41 -13.29
N TYR A 319 7.21 13.31 -13.73
CA TYR A 319 6.43 14.19 -12.85
C TYR A 319 4.94 13.85 -12.95
N PRO A 320 4.32 13.29 -11.89
CA PRO A 320 2.90 12.91 -11.90
C PRO A 320 1.95 14.09 -12.16
N VAL A 321 2.30 15.28 -11.66
CA VAL A 321 1.50 16.50 -11.82
C VAL A 321 2.35 17.60 -12.46
N VAL A 322 1.83 18.17 -13.55
CA VAL A 322 2.41 19.33 -14.22
C VAL A 322 1.35 20.43 -14.28
N GLN A 323 1.68 21.63 -13.82
CA GLN A 323 0.79 22.77 -13.79
C GLN A 323 1.37 23.91 -14.63
N ILE A 324 0.56 24.44 -15.54
CA ILE A 324 0.84 25.60 -16.39
C ILE A 324 0.14 26.79 -15.74
N ASN A 325 0.90 27.75 -15.22
CA ASN A 325 0.36 28.95 -14.60
C ASN A 325 0.49 30.14 -15.54
N ILE A 326 -0.61 30.82 -15.83
CA ILE A 326 -0.64 32.05 -16.62
C ILE A 326 -0.45 33.22 -15.67
N LYS A 327 0.79 33.72 -15.57
CA LYS A 327 1.18 34.77 -14.62
C LYS A 327 0.77 36.16 -15.09
N ARG A 328 0.80 36.41 -16.40
CA ARG A 328 0.41 37.70 -17.02
C ARG A 328 -0.14 37.50 -18.44
N CYS A 329 -1.09 38.33 -18.83
CA CYS A 329 -1.55 38.52 -20.21
C CYS A 329 -1.06 39.87 -20.78
N HIS A 330 -1.06 40.01 -22.10
CA HIS A 330 -0.76 41.28 -22.76
C HIS A 330 -1.83 42.34 -22.47
N SER A 331 -1.47 43.61 -22.58
CA SER A 331 -2.36 44.76 -22.32
C SER A 331 -3.08 44.70 -20.95
N ASP A 332 -2.43 44.08 -19.95
CA ASP A 332 -2.98 43.83 -18.61
C ASP A 332 -4.37 43.16 -18.61
N GLY A 333 -4.59 42.25 -19.56
CA GLY A 333 -5.82 41.45 -19.62
C GLY A 333 -6.08 40.64 -18.35
N CYS A 334 -7.36 40.57 -17.96
CA CYS A 334 -7.79 39.83 -16.78
C CYS A 334 -7.90 38.33 -17.03
N ASP A 335 -8.42 37.93 -18.19
CA ASP A 335 -8.61 36.54 -18.60
C ASP A 335 -7.64 36.13 -19.70
N THR A 336 -7.54 34.82 -19.96
CA THR A 336 -6.66 34.25 -20.97
C THR A 336 -7.39 33.28 -21.88
N ARG A 337 -6.96 33.21 -23.15
CA ARG A 337 -7.37 32.19 -24.12
C ARG A 337 -6.21 31.29 -24.48
N ILE A 338 -6.43 29.98 -24.37
CA ILE A 338 -5.48 28.95 -24.80
C ILE A 338 -6.21 28.03 -25.78
N HIS A 339 -5.65 27.86 -26.98
CA HIS A 339 -6.28 27.12 -28.08
C HIS A 339 -6.03 25.62 -28.01
N CYS A 340 -4.87 25.18 -27.50
CA CYS A 340 -4.61 23.77 -27.28
C CYS A 340 -3.47 23.52 -26.29
N VAL A 341 -3.39 22.29 -25.78
CA VAL A 341 -2.25 21.76 -25.01
C VAL A 341 -1.75 20.49 -25.69
N LYS A 342 -0.50 20.52 -26.18
CA LYS A 342 0.13 19.40 -26.88
C LYS A 342 1.25 18.82 -26.01
N THR A 343 1.30 17.49 -25.91
CA THR A 343 2.36 16.79 -25.18
C THR A 343 2.92 15.64 -26.00
N ILE A 344 4.23 15.59 -26.10
CA ILE A 344 5.01 14.50 -26.68
C ILE A 344 5.93 13.98 -25.57
N GLY A 345 6.04 12.68 -25.44
CA GLY A 345 6.84 12.06 -24.42
C GLY A 345 7.20 10.65 -24.81
N TYR A 346 7.84 9.95 -23.89
CA TYR A 346 8.17 8.56 -24.04
C TYR A 346 7.66 7.77 -22.86
N ARG A 347 7.13 6.58 -23.14
CA ARG A 347 6.84 5.61 -22.09
C ARG A 347 8.11 4.84 -21.79
N ILE A 348 8.50 4.90 -20.53
CA ILE A 348 9.48 4.01 -19.95
C ILE A 348 8.82 2.63 -19.84
N VAL A 349 9.22 1.72 -20.71
CA VAL A 349 8.92 0.30 -20.58
C VAL A 349 10.12 -0.30 -19.86
N LYS A 350 9.96 -0.64 -18.57
CA LYS A 350 10.94 -1.49 -17.88
C LYS A 350 10.95 -2.82 -18.63
N GLU A 351 12.07 -3.17 -19.27
CA GLU A 351 12.22 -4.53 -19.76
C GLU A 351 12.07 -5.50 -18.60
N THR A 352 11.30 -6.55 -18.82
CA THR A 352 11.22 -7.75 -17.98
C THR A 352 12.48 -8.60 -18.20
N GLY A 353 13.65 -7.98 -18.15
CA GLY A 353 14.94 -8.64 -18.18
C GLY A 353 15.41 -8.93 -16.75
N VAL A 354 16.19 -9.99 -16.57
CA VAL A 354 16.83 -10.30 -15.29
C VAL A 354 17.90 -9.23 -15.03
N SER A 355 17.76 -8.44 -13.96
CA SER A 355 18.79 -7.46 -13.61
C SER A 355 20.10 -8.14 -13.20
N VAL A 356 21.24 -7.43 -13.22
CA VAL A 356 22.51 -8.01 -12.73
C VAL A 356 22.40 -8.45 -11.27
N MET A 357 21.63 -7.71 -10.45
CA MET A 357 21.33 -8.07 -9.08
C MET A 357 20.52 -9.37 -9.02
N ASP A 358 19.47 -9.49 -9.83
CA ASP A 358 18.66 -10.71 -9.91
C ASP A 358 19.49 -11.89 -10.40
N ALA A 359 20.29 -11.70 -11.44
CA ALA A 359 21.15 -12.74 -12.00
C ALA A 359 22.16 -13.24 -10.95
N SER A 360 22.76 -12.31 -10.20
CA SER A 360 23.70 -12.64 -9.12
C SER A 360 23.01 -13.40 -7.99
N ALA A 361 21.84 -12.93 -7.53
CA ALA A 361 21.07 -13.59 -6.48
C ALA A 361 20.58 -14.98 -6.92
N CYS A 362 20.06 -15.10 -8.14
CA CYS A 362 19.67 -16.37 -8.76
C CYS A 362 20.86 -17.32 -8.83
N TRP A 363 22.02 -16.83 -9.27
CA TRP A 363 23.24 -17.64 -9.36
C TRP A 363 23.69 -18.17 -7.99
N TYR A 364 23.73 -17.33 -6.95
CA TYR A 364 24.05 -17.78 -5.58
C TYR A 364 23.06 -18.84 -5.08
N LEU A 365 21.75 -18.63 -5.30
CA LEU A 365 20.72 -19.59 -4.93
C LEU A 365 20.85 -20.90 -5.71
N GLN A 366 21.21 -20.86 -6.99
CA GLN A 366 21.43 -22.06 -7.81
C GLN A 366 22.65 -22.84 -7.34
N VAL A 367 23.76 -22.16 -7.01
CA VAL A 367 24.95 -22.81 -6.43
C VAL A 367 24.62 -23.45 -5.08
N LEU A 368 23.88 -22.74 -4.23
CA LEU A 368 23.40 -23.28 -2.94
C LEU A 368 22.49 -24.50 -3.16
N ALA A 369 21.56 -24.41 -4.11
CA ALA A 369 20.63 -25.49 -4.44
C ALA A 369 21.38 -26.73 -4.94
N ALA A 370 22.31 -26.57 -5.89
CA ALA A 370 23.11 -27.66 -6.42
C ALA A 370 23.99 -28.31 -5.34
N THR A 371 24.63 -27.49 -4.50
CA THR A 371 25.46 -27.99 -3.38
C THR A 371 24.61 -28.75 -2.37
N THR A 372 23.46 -28.19 -2.00
CA THR A 372 22.52 -28.83 -1.06
C THR A 372 22.01 -30.16 -1.62
N ALA A 373 21.58 -30.19 -2.88
CA ALA A 373 21.11 -31.41 -3.54
C ALA A 373 22.20 -32.49 -3.61
N ALA A 374 23.46 -32.12 -3.81
CA ALA A 374 24.59 -33.05 -3.79
C ALA A 374 24.93 -33.55 -2.37
N CYS A 375 24.73 -32.72 -1.34
CA CYS A 375 25.03 -33.06 0.06
C CYS A 375 23.92 -33.84 0.77
N ILE A 376 22.65 -33.67 0.39
CA ILE A 376 21.51 -34.35 1.06
C ILE A 376 21.69 -35.89 1.09
N PRO A 377 22.09 -36.58 0.01
CA PRO A 377 22.30 -38.03 0.03
C PRO A 377 23.41 -38.49 0.98
N THR A 378 24.45 -37.65 1.19
CA THR A 378 25.59 -37.98 2.05
C THR A 378 25.38 -37.56 3.50
N ALA A 379 24.57 -36.53 3.75
CA ALA A 379 24.26 -36.00 5.07
C ALA A 379 22.75 -35.65 5.19
N PRO A 380 21.87 -36.65 5.36
CA PRO A 380 20.41 -36.44 5.35
C PRO A 380 19.90 -35.52 6.47
N GLN A 381 20.61 -35.41 7.59
CA GLN A 381 20.27 -34.49 8.69
C GLN A 381 20.29 -33.02 8.26
N LEU A 382 21.09 -32.66 7.24
CA LEU A 382 21.14 -31.30 6.72
C LEU A 382 19.76 -30.85 6.19
N ARG A 383 19.00 -31.77 5.58
CA ARG A 383 17.65 -31.50 5.08
C ARG A 383 16.72 -31.06 6.20
N GLU A 384 16.70 -31.79 7.32
CA GLU A 384 15.85 -31.48 8.48
C GLU A 384 16.19 -30.11 9.07
N VAL A 385 17.49 -29.78 9.16
CA VAL A 385 17.98 -28.49 9.65
C VAL A 385 17.55 -27.34 8.73
N ILE A 386 17.68 -27.50 7.40
CA ILE A 386 17.24 -26.49 6.43
C ILE A 386 15.73 -26.26 6.52
N ILE A 387 14.92 -27.34 6.59
CA ILE A 387 13.47 -27.25 6.72
C ILE A 387 13.10 -26.54 8.02
N ALA A 388 13.72 -26.90 9.14
CA ALA A 388 13.45 -26.28 10.45
C ALA A 388 13.76 -24.78 10.46
N HIS A 389 14.93 -24.38 9.94
CA HIS A 389 15.29 -22.96 9.85
C HIS A 389 14.38 -22.17 8.90
N THR A 390 13.99 -22.78 7.77
CA THR A 390 13.08 -22.15 6.81
C THR A 390 11.69 -21.96 7.42
N LEU A 391 11.16 -22.97 8.11
CA LEU A 391 9.88 -22.87 8.80
C LEU A 391 9.90 -21.82 9.92
N GLU A 392 11.00 -21.69 10.66
CA GLU A 392 11.15 -20.64 11.67
C GLU A 392 11.12 -19.24 11.06
N ALA A 393 11.82 -19.02 9.94
CA ALA A 393 11.75 -17.75 9.22
C ALA A 393 10.34 -17.45 8.69
N LEU A 394 9.65 -18.47 8.16
CA LEU A 394 8.29 -18.34 7.62
C LEU A 394 7.23 -18.05 8.69
N LYS A 395 7.47 -18.35 9.97
CA LYS A 395 6.54 -17.94 11.06
C LYS A 395 6.36 -16.42 11.14
N HIS A 396 7.36 -15.67 10.72
CA HIS A 396 7.31 -14.20 10.68
C HIS A 396 6.75 -13.64 9.36
N MET A 397 6.47 -14.50 8.38
CA MET A 397 5.94 -14.12 7.07
C MET A 397 4.47 -14.53 6.98
N VAL A 398 3.57 -13.59 7.28
CA VAL A 398 2.12 -13.83 7.14
C VAL A 398 1.74 -14.06 5.67
N PRO A 399 0.62 -14.75 5.37
CA PRO A 399 0.15 -14.91 4.00
C PRO A 399 0.09 -13.59 3.24
N LEU A 400 0.54 -13.59 1.99
CA LEU A 400 0.66 -12.44 1.08
C LEU A 400 1.71 -11.37 1.46
N SER A 401 2.54 -11.58 2.48
CA SER A 401 3.58 -10.60 2.85
C SER A 401 4.63 -10.39 1.75
N LEU A 402 4.90 -11.40 0.92
CA LEU A 402 5.83 -11.37 -0.22
C LEU A 402 5.13 -11.14 -1.57
N ALA A 403 3.82 -10.85 -1.57
CA ALA A 403 3.08 -10.62 -2.81
C ALA A 403 3.57 -9.32 -3.51
N PRO A 404 3.47 -9.21 -4.86
CA PRO A 404 3.96 -8.06 -5.64
C PRO A 404 3.42 -6.68 -5.22
N GLY A 405 2.28 -6.63 -4.54
CA GLY A 405 1.68 -5.40 -4.02
C GLY A 405 1.71 -5.24 -2.50
N SER A 406 2.42 -6.12 -1.79
CA SER A 406 2.64 -5.99 -0.35
C SER A 406 3.61 -4.86 -0.03
N GLY A 407 3.31 -4.06 0.99
CA GLY A 407 4.24 -3.07 1.53
C GLY A 407 5.38 -3.69 2.36
N GLU A 408 5.26 -4.97 2.69
CA GLU A 408 6.26 -5.73 3.47
C GLU A 408 7.24 -6.49 2.58
N ASN A 409 7.00 -6.59 1.27
CA ASN A 409 7.87 -7.32 0.35
C ASN A 409 9.22 -6.59 0.17
N PRO A 410 10.36 -7.20 0.57
CA PRO A 410 11.66 -6.60 0.37
C PRO A 410 11.98 -6.40 -1.11
N LEU A 411 12.59 -5.27 -1.46
CA LEU A 411 12.91 -4.91 -2.85
C LEU A 411 13.84 -5.92 -3.54
N PHE A 412 14.68 -6.62 -2.78
CA PHE A 412 15.62 -7.61 -3.31
C PHE A 412 14.93 -8.95 -3.67
N LEU A 413 13.73 -9.22 -3.14
CA LEU A 413 12.94 -10.41 -3.46
C LEU A 413 12.10 -10.16 -4.70
N THR A 414 12.78 -10.04 -5.84
CA THR A 414 12.13 -9.89 -7.14
C THR A 414 11.43 -11.20 -7.56
N PRO A 415 10.51 -11.16 -8.55
CA PRO A 415 9.86 -12.37 -9.04
C PRO A 415 10.83 -13.46 -9.51
N HIS A 416 11.98 -13.07 -10.08
CA HIS A 416 13.02 -14.01 -10.50
C HIS A 416 13.67 -14.71 -9.31
N VAL A 417 14.06 -13.96 -8.28
CA VAL A 417 14.66 -14.50 -7.05
C VAL A 417 13.68 -15.41 -6.33
N LEU A 418 12.41 -14.99 -6.20
CA LEU A 418 11.35 -15.80 -5.57
C LEU A 418 11.07 -17.10 -6.34
N HIS A 419 11.17 -17.09 -7.66
CA HIS A 419 11.04 -18.30 -8.48
C HIS A 419 12.21 -19.27 -8.26
N GLN A 420 13.45 -18.76 -8.17
CA GLN A 420 14.61 -19.60 -7.82
C GLN A 420 14.51 -20.16 -6.39
N MET A 421 14.02 -19.37 -5.43
CA MET A 421 13.75 -19.86 -4.08
C MET A 421 12.70 -20.97 -4.08
N ASP A 422 11.61 -20.82 -4.83
CA ASP A 422 10.59 -21.89 -4.96
C ASP A 422 11.22 -23.19 -5.48
N THR A 423 12.05 -23.11 -6.53
CA THR A 423 12.76 -24.26 -7.11
C THR A 423 13.67 -24.95 -6.08
N PHE A 424 14.40 -24.16 -5.29
CA PHE A 424 15.24 -24.66 -4.20
C PHE A 424 14.41 -25.37 -3.12
N LEU A 425 13.33 -24.74 -2.64
CA LEU A 425 12.48 -25.31 -1.60
C LEU A 425 11.77 -26.59 -2.06
N GLN A 426 11.36 -26.67 -3.33
CA GLN A 426 10.84 -27.90 -3.91
C GLN A 426 11.87 -29.03 -3.88
N THR A 427 13.14 -28.73 -4.16
CA THR A 427 14.24 -29.70 -4.09
C THR A 427 14.46 -30.20 -2.66
N VAL A 428 14.51 -29.29 -1.69
CA VAL A 428 14.70 -29.63 -0.26
C VAL A 428 13.49 -30.38 0.32
N SER A 429 12.29 -30.16 -0.21
CA SER A 429 11.06 -30.81 0.29
C SER A 429 11.07 -32.33 0.11
N MET A 430 11.81 -32.85 -0.87
CA MET A 430 11.89 -34.28 -1.18
C MET A 430 12.87 -35.00 -0.25
N ASP A 431 12.51 -36.20 0.19
CA ASP A 431 13.41 -37.12 0.90
C ASP A 431 14.33 -37.88 -0.06
N VAL A 432 15.23 -38.71 0.47
CA VAL A 432 16.17 -39.52 -0.34
C VAL A 432 15.43 -40.51 -1.26
N SER A 433 14.19 -40.86 -0.95
CA SER A 433 13.32 -41.73 -1.76
C SER A 433 12.48 -40.96 -2.80
N GLY A 434 12.63 -39.63 -2.88
CA GLY A 434 11.85 -38.76 -3.77
C GLY A 434 10.42 -38.46 -3.29
N ARG A 435 10.08 -38.83 -2.05
CA ARG A 435 8.77 -38.57 -1.44
C ARG A 435 8.80 -37.29 -0.60
N ARG A 436 7.65 -36.62 -0.46
CA ARG A 436 7.53 -35.39 0.32
C ARG A 436 6.95 -35.70 1.69
N GLU A 437 7.70 -35.41 2.73
CA GLU A 437 7.25 -35.57 4.11
C GLU A 437 6.40 -34.38 4.58
N ALA A 438 5.69 -34.56 5.71
CA ALA A 438 4.80 -33.55 6.30
C ALA A 438 5.44 -32.17 6.47
N GLN A 439 6.70 -32.13 6.95
CA GLN A 439 7.42 -30.87 7.21
C GLN A 439 7.78 -30.15 5.91
N GLY A 440 8.18 -30.88 4.87
CA GLY A 440 8.46 -30.32 3.54
C GLY A 440 7.21 -29.75 2.88
N LEU A 441 6.07 -30.44 2.99
CA LEU A 441 4.78 -29.94 2.50
C LEU A 441 4.32 -28.70 3.26
N ARG A 442 4.48 -28.66 4.60
CA ARG A 442 4.19 -27.48 5.44
C ARG A 442 5.04 -26.28 5.02
N MET A 443 6.32 -26.48 4.74
CA MET A 443 7.25 -25.44 4.30
C MET A 443 6.83 -24.84 2.96
N LEU A 444 6.56 -25.70 1.96
CA LEU A 444 6.09 -25.26 0.64
C LEU A 444 4.76 -24.51 0.73
N LEU A 445 3.85 -24.99 1.59
CA LEU A 445 2.57 -24.35 1.81
C LEU A 445 2.73 -22.94 2.40
N ALA A 446 3.53 -22.81 3.47
CA ALA A 446 3.78 -21.52 4.12
C ALA A 446 4.46 -20.52 3.18
N PHE A 447 5.47 -20.95 2.42
CA PHE A 447 6.17 -20.09 1.46
C PHE A 447 5.25 -19.63 0.32
N ASN A 448 4.50 -20.55 -0.30
CA ASN A 448 3.59 -20.21 -1.39
C ASN A 448 2.43 -19.31 -0.93
N LEU A 449 1.96 -19.46 0.32
CA LEU A 449 0.99 -18.54 0.92
C LEU A 449 1.59 -17.15 1.18
N ALA A 450 2.83 -17.06 1.68
CA ALA A 450 3.52 -15.78 1.87
C ALA A 450 3.72 -15.05 0.53
N ARG A 451 4.09 -15.76 -0.53
CA ARG A 451 4.23 -15.22 -1.89
C ARG A 451 2.88 -14.88 -2.55
N GLY A 452 1.82 -15.60 -2.18
CA GLY A 452 0.54 -15.52 -2.89
C GLY A 452 0.61 -16.09 -4.31
N HIS A 453 1.43 -17.10 -4.53
CA HIS A 453 1.66 -17.69 -5.85
C HIS A 453 0.67 -18.83 -6.13
N VAL A 454 -0.28 -18.59 -7.05
CA VAL A 454 -1.41 -19.49 -7.28
C VAL A 454 -0.97 -20.84 -7.84
N ALA A 455 -0.04 -20.85 -8.80
CA ALA A 455 0.45 -22.10 -9.38
C ALA A 455 1.18 -22.97 -8.33
N GLY A 456 2.07 -22.37 -7.53
CA GLY A 456 2.75 -23.05 -6.43
C GLY A 456 1.80 -23.58 -5.36
N LEU A 457 0.72 -22.84 -5.03
CA LEU A 457 -0.32 -23.32 -4.11
C LEU A 457 -1.08 -24.51 -4.68
N LEU A 458 -1.52 -24.46 -5.94
CA LEU A 458 -2.19 -25.58 -6.61
C LEU A 458 -1.30 -26.82 -6.65
N GLN A 459 -0.01 -26.64 -6.98
CA GLN A 459 0.96 -27.73 -6.99
C GLN A 459 1.20 -28.32 -5.60
N THR A 460 1.29 -27.46 -4.57
CA THR A 460 1.42 -27.91 -3.18
C THR A 460 0.20 -28.68 -2.72
N LEU A 461 -1.01 -28.23 -3.06
CA LEU A 461 -2.25 -28.96 -2.77
C LEU A 461 -2.29 -30.32 -3.46
N LEU A 462 -1.79 -30.42 -4.70
CA LEU A 462 -1.68 -31.70 -5.40
C LEU A 462 -0.80 -32.68 -4.63
N TRP A 463 0.37 -32.25 -4.18
CA TRP A 463 1.27 -33.08 -3.38
C TRP A 463 0.71 -33.44 -2.00
N ILE A 464 -0.10 -32.57 -1.40
CA ILE A 464 -0.80 -32.88 -0.15
C ILE A 464 -1.85 -33.97 -0.38
N GLN A 465 -2.59 -33.92 -1.48
CA GLN A 465 -3.60 -34.93 -1.84
C GLN A 465 -2.98 -36.27 -2.23
N GLU A 466 -1.76 -36.29 -2.77
CA GLU A 466 -1.01 -37.54 -3.00
C GLU A 466 -0.61 -38.25 -1.68
N ASN A 467 -0.67 -37.54 -0.53
CA ASN A 467 -0.29 -38.03 0.79
C ASN A 467 -1.47 -38.01 1.79
N VAL A 468 -2.62 -38.57 1.41
CA VAL A 468 -3.89 -38.56 2.17
C VAL A 468 -3.75 -39.01 3.64
N GLY A 469 -2.77 -39.87 3.96
CA GLY A 469 -2.55 -40.38 5.32
C GLY A 469 -1.79 -39.44 6.28
N VAL A 470 -1.29 -38.29 5.81
CA VAL A 470 -0.39 -37.42 6.58
C VAL A 470 -1.14 -36.18 7.07
N GLN A 471 -1.27 -36.01 8.39
CA GLN A 471 -1.76 -34.76 8.97
C GLN A 471 -0.63 -33.72 9.04
N LEU A 472 -0.94 -32.46 8.71
CA LEU A 472 0.04 -31.37 8.74
C LEU A 472 -0.23 -30.43 9.92
N GLU A 473 0.84 -30.00 10.58
CA GLU A 473 0.80 -28.98 11.63
C GLU A 473 0.63 -27.57 11.02
N ALA A 474 -0.55 -27.29 10.46
CA ALA A 474 -0.84 -26.06 9.72
C ALA A 474 -1.92 -25.19 10.37
N ALA A 475 -2.45 -25.55 11.54
CA ALA A 475 -3.59 -24.86 12.15
C ALA A 475 -3.34 -23.36 12.39
N SER A 476 -2.14 -22.98 12.87
CA SER A 476 -1.77 -21.57 13.08
C SER A 476 -1.68 -20.78 11.77
N LEU A 477 -1.13 -21.39 10.73
CA LEU A 477 -1.05 -20.82 9.38
C LEU A 477 -2.44 -20.65 8.75
N LEU A 478 -3.34 -21.62 8.93
CA LEU A 478 -4.71 -21.49 8.42
C LEU A 478 -5.50 -20.43 9.19
N LYS A 479 -5.29 -20.29 10.52
CA LYS A 479 -5.87 -19.20 11.32
C LYS A 479 -5.36 -17.82 10.87
N SER A 480 -4.10 -17.70 10.46
CA SER A 480 -3.58 -16.43 9.94
C SER A 480 -4.20 -16.04 8.59
N LEU A 481 -4.68 -16.99 7.78
CA LEU A 481 -5.45 -16.69 6.57
C LEU A 481 -6.69 -15.84 6.88
N ASP A 482 -7.42 -16.15 7.94
CA ASP A 482 -8.63 -15.39 8.31
C ASP A 482 -8.28 -13.93 8.58
N THR A 483 -7.19 -13.69 9.30
CA THR A 483 -6.73 -12.32 9.62
C THR A 483 -6.32 -11.54 8.36
N VAL A 484 -5.63 -12.19 7.42
CA VAL A 484 -5.21 -11.57 6.15
C VAL A 484 -6.42 -11.31 5.26
N THR A 485 -7.36 -12.25 5.22
CA THR A 485 -8.62 -12.09 4.48
C THR A 485 -9.45 -10.92 5.01
N ASP A 486 -9.62 -10.82 6.33
CA ASP A 486 -10.38 -9.73 6.94
C ASP A 486 -9.71 -8.38 6.69
N ALA A 487 -8.39 -8.30 6.83
CA ALA A 487 -7.62 -7.10 6.50
C ALA A 487 -7.76 -6.71 5.02
N TRP A 488 -7.80 -7.68 4.12
CA TRP A 488 -7.98 -7.45 2.69
C TRP A 488 -9.40 -6.99 2.35
N LEU A 489 -10.43 -7.66 2.89
CA LEU A 489 -11.84 -7.29 2.68
C LEU A 489 -12.12 -5.86 3.15
N LYS A 490 -11.60 -5.47 4.32
CA LYS A 490 -11.69 -4.10 4.85
C LYS A 490 -11.07 -3.06 3.90
N LYS A 491 -9.92 -3.40 3.29
CA LYS A 491 -9.19 -2.49 2.40
C LYS A 491 -9.79 -2.37 0.99
N GLN A 492 -10.40 -3.44 0.48
CA GLN A 492 -10.80 -3.55 -0.94
C GLN A 492 -12.30 -3.33 -1.20
N GLY A 493 -13.11 -3.09 -0.17
CA GLY A 493 -14.56 -2.88 -0.35
C GLY A 493 -14.91 -1.70 -1.27
N VAL A 494 -15.74 -1.96 -2.29
CA VAL A 494 -16.22 -0.95 -3.26
C VAL A 494 -17.61 -0.47 -2.85
N LEU A 495 -17.97 0.78 -3.22
CA LEU A 495 -19.32 1.29 -2.99
C LEU A 495 -20.36 0.43 -3.74
N LEU A 496 -21.24 -0.21 -2.99
CA LEU A 496 -22.33 -1.06 -3.47
C LEU A 496 -23.53 -0.21 -3.91
N GLN A 497 -24.23 -0.66 -4.95
CA GLN A 497 -25.48 -0.05 -5.41
C GLN A 497 -26.65 -0.89 -4.90
N LEU A 498 -27.28 -0.43 -3.82
CA LEU A 498 -28.39 -1.13 -3.19
C LEU A 498 -29.70 -0.38 -3.37
N SER A 499 -30.80 -1.13 -3.35
CA SER A 499 -32.16 -0.59 -3.34
C SER A 499 -32.77 -0.70 -1.94
N LEU A 500 -33.63 0.25 -1.58
CA LEU A 500 -34.43 0.15 -0.35
C LEU A 500 -35.61 -0.79 -0.62
N ALA A 501 -35.64 -1.93 0.07
CA ALA A 501 -36.71 -2.92 -0.04
C ALA A 501 -37.91 -2.58 0.87
N GLY A 502 -37.67 -2.04 2.06
CA GLY A 502 -38.73 -1.63 2.95
C GLY A 502 -38.24 -0.87 4.19
N CYS A 503 -39.16 -0.12 4.80
CA CYS A 503 -38.94 0.69 6.00
C CYS A 503 -40.21 0.68 6.85
N ASP A 504 -40.09 0.44 8.16
CA ASP A 504 -41.23 0.42 9.10
C ASP A 504 -41.44 1.74 9.86
N GLY A 505 -40.62 2.78 9.58
CA GLY A 505 -40.60 4.04 10.35
C GLY A 505 -41.55 5.13 9.86
N GLY A 506 -42.34 4.87 8.81
CA GLY A 506 -43.20 5.88 8.18
C GLY A 506 -42.42 7.04 7.55
N GLN A 507 -43.10 8.15 7.24
CA GLN A 507 -42.49 9.38 6.74
C GLN A 507 -43.25 10.60 7.25
N LYS A 508 -42.55 11.72 7.46
CA LYS A 508 -43.17 13.00 7.87
C LYS A 508 -44.03 13.60 6.74
N ASP A 509 -43.40 13.89 5.60
CA ASP A 509 -43.99 14.52 4.42
C ASP A 509 -43.58 13.74 3.17
N GLY A 510 -44.31 13.87 2.05
CA GLY A 510 -43.98 13.21 0.77
C GLY A 510 -42.64 13.64 0.13
N SER A 511 -41.93 14.59 0.74
CA SER A 511 -40.58 15.03 0.35
C SER A 511 -39.45 14.46 1.22
N SER A 512 -39.80 13.77 2.31
CA SER A 512 -38.90 13.23 3.33
C SER A 512 -38.99 11.71 3.44
N GLY A 513 -39.27 11.04 2.31
CA GLY A 513 -39.36 9.59 2.25
C GLY A 513 -38.01 8.89 2.46
N PRO A 514 -38.03 7.59 2.79
CA PRO A 514 -36.83 6.81 3.12
C PRO A 514 -35.91 6.58 1.91
N GLU A 515 -36.40 6.73 0.68
CA GLU A 515 -35.62 6.66 -0.56
C GLU A 515 -34.51 7.73 -0.64
N ASN A 516 -34.66 8.85 0.07
CA ASN A 516 -33.67 9.93 0.07
C ASN A 516 -32.32 9.50 0.65
N ILE A 517 -32.28 8.45 1.48
CA ILE A 517 -31.08 8.00 2.20
C ILE A 517 -29.99 7.46 1.26
N LEU A 518 -30.36 6.97 0.08
CA LEU A 518 -29.42 6.42 -0.91
C LEU A 518 -28.83 7.48 -1.84
N GLY A 519 -29.06 8.78 -1.56
CA GLY A 519 -28.57 9.88 -2.38
C GLY A 519 -27.03 9.96 -2.46
N ASN A 520 -26.50 10.15 -3.68
CA ASN A 520 -25.05 10.18 -3.93
C ASN A 520 -24.31 11.35 -3.24
N ASN A 521 -24.97 12.51 -3.05
CA ASN A 521 -24.39 13.74 -2.51
C ASN A 521 -25.11 14.24 -1.25
N TRP A 522 -24.56 13.95 -0.07
CA TRP A 522 -25.12 14.32 1.24
C TRP A 522 -25.14 15.82 1.59
N THR A 523 -24.79 16.70 0.65
CA THR A 523 -24.78 18.17 0.83
C THR A 523 -26.08 18.82 0.40
N ASN A 524 -26.82 18.23 -0.54
CA ASN A 524 -28.07 18.79 -1.10
C ASN A 524 -29.28 17.84 -0.97
N THR A 525 -29.12 16.66 -0.35
CA THR A 525 -30.21 15.68 -0.21
C THR A 525 -31.10 16.00 0.99
N ARG A 526 -32.42 15.90 0.80
CA ARG A 526 -33.40 16.00 1.89
C ARG A 526 -33.22 14.84 2.86
N SER A 527 -33.22 15.10 4.16
CA SER A 527 -33.12 14.04 5.17
C SER A 527 -34.41 13.23 5.27
N TYR A 528 -34.28 11.93 5.53
CA TYR A 528 -35.39 11.10 5.97
C TYR A 528 -35.78 11.46 7.39
N LEU A 529 -37.09 11.62 7.62
CA LEU A 529 -37.67 11.89 8.93
C LEU A 529 -38.77 10.87 9.19
N THR A 530 -38.70 10.19 10.34
CA THR A 530 -39.74 9.22 10.74
C THR A 530 -41.10 9.88 10.97
N GLY A 531 -42.15 9.06 10.96
CA GLY A 531 -43.49 9.47 11.36
C GLY A 531 -43.58 9.92 12.82
N ASP A 532 -44.70 10.52 13.19
CA ASP A 532 -44.92 11.02 14.55
C ASP A 532 -44.87 9.90 15.60
N GLY A 533 -44.08 10.13 16.67
CA GLY A 533 -43.92 9.20 17.79
C GLY A 533 -42.98 8.01 17.54
N VAL A 534 -42.34 7.93 16.37
CA VAL A 534 -41.46 6.81 15.99
C VAL A 534 -39.99 7.11 16.32
N THR A 535 -39.49 6.47 17.37
CA THR A 535 -38.11 6.63 17.91
C THR A 535 -37.17 5.47 17.61
N ALA A 536 -37.63 4.47 16.86
CA ALA A 536 -36.81 3.38 16.31
C ALA A 536 -37.32 3.01 14.91
N VAL A 537 -36.41 2.72 13.98
CA VAL A 537 -36.75 2.35 12.60
C VAL A 537 -35.83 1.25 12.09
N ASN A 538 -36.42 0.28 11.39
CA ASN A 538 -35.75 -0.79 10.66
C ASN A 538 -35.81 -0.48 9.17
N MET A 539 -34.64 -0.46 8.52
CA MET A 539 -34.52 -0.25 7.09
C MET A 539 -33.89 -1.46 6.44
N ILE A 540 -34.56 -2.02 5.43
CA ILE A 540 -34.09 -3.20 4.71
C ILE A 540 -33.63 -2.80 3.32
N PHE A 541 -32.38 -3.14 3.00
CA PHE A 541 -31.76 -2.91 1.71
C PHE A 541 -31.53 -4.23 0.99
N LYS A 542 -31.68 -4.23 -0.34
CA LYS A 542 -31.51 -5.39 -1.20
C LYS A 542 -30.55 -5.09 -2.35
N GLY A 543 -29.59 -5.97 -2.58
CA GLY A 543 -28.72 -5.98 -3.76
C GLY A 543 -29.37 -6.65 -4.98
N HIS A 544 -28.81 -6.44 -6.16
CA HIS A 544 -29.21 -7.20 -7.36
C HIS A 544 -28.85 -8.69 -7.23
N ASP A 545 -27.63 -8.94 -6.77
CA ASP A 545 -27.09 -10.26 -6.42
C ASP A 545 -26.86 -10.37 -4.90
N ASP A 546 -26.30 -11.49 -4.44
CA ASP A 546 -25.84 -11.58 -3.05
C ASP A 546 -24.75 -10.54 -2.79
N ILE A 547 -24.66 -10.09 -1.56
CA ILE A 547 -23.80 -8.98 -1.14
C ILE A 547 -23.01 -9.37 0.09
N GLN A 548 -21.75 -8.94 0.10
CA GLN A 548 -20.84 -9.10 1.22
C GLN A 548 -20.38 -7.72 1.67
N ILE A 549 -20.94 -7.21 2.76
CA ILE A 549 -20.61 -5.89 3.29
C ILE A 549 -19.30 -5.95 4.05
N THR A 550 -18.45 -4.94 3.86
CA THR A 550 -17.22 -4.77 4.64
C THR A 550 -17.24 -3.52 5.51
N LYS A 551 -17.98 -2.48 5.08
CA LYS A 551 -18.06 -1.20 5.78
C LYS A 551 -19.34 -0.45 5.43
N VAL A 552 -19.90 0.27 6.39
CA VAL A 552 -21.07 1.12 6.18
C VAL A 552 -20.76 2.53 6.68
N ARG A 553 -21.04 3.54 5.86
CA ARG A 553 -20.99 4.94 6.28
C ARG A 553 -22.40 5.48 6.44
N ILE A 554 -22.68 6.05 7.60
CA ILE A 554 -23.99 6.55 7.97
C ILE A 554 -23.83 8.03 8.29
N LYS A 555 -24.68 8.87 7.70
CA LYS A 555 -24.81 10.27 8.03
C LYS A 555 -26.17 10.55 8.63
N VAL A 556 -26.19 11.22 9.78
CA VAL A 556 -27.39 11.53 10.57
C VAL A 556 -27.64 13.04 10.63
N GLU A 557 -28.87 13.44 11.00
CA GLU A 557 -29.21 14.86 11.13
C GLU A 557 -28.40 15.52 12.26
N LYS A 558 -27.89 16.73 12.02
CA LYS A 558 -27.20 17.52 13.05
C LYS A 558 -28.20 17.95 14.12
N GLY A 559 -27.90 17.67 15.38
CA GLY A 559 -28.71 18.07 16.53
C GLY A 559 -29.42 16.89 17.20
N PRO A 560 -30.56 17.10 17.85
CA PRO A 560 -31.13 16.15 18.81
C PRO A 560 -31.90 14.98 18.15
N ARG A 561 -32.20 15.07 16.85
CA ARG A 561 -32.96 14.08 16.06
C ARG A 561 -32.13 12.93 15.51
N GLY A 562 -30.80 13.02 15.53
CA GLY A 562 -29.95 11.91 15.07
C GLY A 562 -30.15 10.67 15.95
N PRO A 563 -30.14 9.45 15.39
CA PRO A 563 -30.12 8.23 16.17
C PRO A 563 -28.85 8.15 17.02
N LYS A 564 -28.99 7.61 18.22
CA LYS A 564 -27.91 7.46 19.21
C LYS A 564 -27.13 6.18 18.98
N HIS A 565 -27.82 5.08 18.63
CA HIS A 565 -27.19 3.80 18.33
C HIS A 565 -27.96 3.01 17.28
N GLY A 566 -27.34 1.94 16.79
CA GLY A 566 -27.98 1.04 15.85
C GLY A 566 -27.20 -0.25 15.61
N MET A 567 -27.87 -1.19 14.95
CA MET A 567 -27.35 -2.52 14.65
C MET A 567 -27.53 -2.83 13.17
N ILE A 568 -26.60 -3.62 12.62
CA ILE A 568 -26.60 -4.03 11.21
C ILE A 568 -26.66 -5.55 11.15
N PHE A 569 -27.60 -6.07 10.37
CA PHE A 569 -27.80 -7.51 10.13
C PHE A 569 -27.69 -7.80 8.65
N VAL A 570 -27.11 -8.94 8.30
CA VAL A 570 -26.97 -9.44 6.93
C VAL A 570 -27.53 -10.85 6.88
N TYR A 571 -28.44 -11.14 5.95
CA TYR A 571 -29.13 -12.43 5.90
C TYR A 571 -29.64 -12.79 4.51
N LYS A 572 -29.95 -14.08 4.32
CA LYS A 572 -30.64 -14.63 3.15
C LYS A 572 -32.07 -15.03 3.53
N SER A 573 -32.97 -14.99 2.54
CA SER A 573 -34.38 -15.40 2.67
C SER A 573 -34.84 -16.00 1.35
N ASP A 574 -35.35 -17.23 1.38
CA ASP A 574 -35.92 -17.90 0.22
C ASP A 574 -37.37 -17.48 -0.05
N ASP A 575 -38.02 -16.91 0.96
CA ASP A 575 -39.39 -16.38 0.86
C ASP A 575 -39.45 -15.06 0.09
N PRO A 576 -40.58 -14.77 -0.61
CA PRO A 576 -40.83 -13.46 -1.19
C PRO A 576 -40.80 -12.37 -0.10
N PHE A 577 -40.28 -11.20 -0.46
CA PHE A 577 -40.06 -10.12 0.49
C PHE A 577 -41.36 -9.67 1.17
N ASP A 578 -41.36 -9.75 2.50
CA ASP A 578 -42.44 -9.29 3.39
C ASP A 578 -41.82 -8.51 4.55
N LEU A 579 -42.12 -7.21 4.63
CA LEU A 579 -41.50 -6.32 5.62
C LEU A 579 -41.73 -6.79 7.06
N GLU A 580 -42.95 -7.20 7.41
CA GLU A 580 -43.28 -7.58 8.78
C GLU A 580 -42.58 -8.88 9.18
N LYS A 581 -42.57 -9.88 8.30
CA LYS A 581 -41.87 -11.15 8.55
C LYS A 581 -40.37 -10.95 8.72
N HIS A 582 -39.77 -10.13 7.86
CA HIS A 582 -38.33 -9.87 7.89
C HIS A 582 -37.91 -9.08 9.15
N VAL A 583 -38.70 -8.10 9.58
CA VAL A 583 -38.43 -7.36 10.83
C VAL A 583 -38.65 -8.26 12.05
N ASN A 584 -39.72 -9.07 12.07
CA ASN A 584 -40.04 -9.99 13.17
C ASN A 584 -38.93 -11.01 13.43
N LYS A 585 -38.14 -11.40 12.41
CA LYS A 585 -37.01 -12.32 12.54
C LYS A 585 -35.96 -11.86 13.55
N PHE A 586 -35.80 -10.54 13.74
CA PHE A 586 -34.73 -9.96 14.58
C PHE A 586 -35.27 -9.25 15.83
N LYS A 587 -36.59 -9.23 16.07
CA LYS A 587 -37.21 -8.55 17.22
C LYS A 587 -36.74 -9.05 18.59
N LYS A 588 -36.25 -10.29 18.69
CA LYS A 588 -35.80 -10.89 19.96
C LYS A 588 -34.37 -10.50 20.36
N ILE A 589 -33.66 -9.77 19.49
CA ILE A 589 -32.25 -9.40 19.69
C ILE A 589 -32.16 -7.90 19.98
N ASP A 590 -31.99 -7.56 21.26
CA ASP A 590 -31.83 -6.18 21.71
C ASP A 590 -30.42 -5.89 22.27
N SER A 591 -29.57 -6.91 22.40
CA SER A 591 -28.19 -6.77 22.88
C SER A 591 -27.16 -7.14 21.81
N TYR A 592 -26.08 -6.37 21.72
CA TYR A 592 -24.95 -6.64 20.83
C TYR A 592 -23.79 -7.29 21.58
N THR A 593 -23.22 -8.35 20.99
CA THR A 593 -21.92 -8.92 21.40
C THR A 593 -21.02 -8.94 20.17
N PRO A 594 -19.81 -8.34 20.21
CA PRO A 594 -18.85 -8.46 19.13
C PRO A 594 -18.49 -9.93 18.89
N VAL A 595 -18.52 -10.38 17.65
CA VAL A 595 -18.20 -11.76 17.27
C VAL A 595 -17.23 -11.77 16.10
N HIS A 596 -16.20 -12.61 16.16
CA HIS A 596 -15.30 -12.83 15.03
C HIS A 596 -15.96 -13.67 13.94
N ARG A 597 -15.50 -13.52 12.69
CA ARG A 597 -15.99 -14.26 11.51
C ARG A 597 -16.13 -15.77 11.73
N SER A 598 -15.20 -16.39 12.44
CA SER A 598 -15.21 -17.85 12.72
C SER A 598 -16.22 -18.29 13.77
N GLN A 599 -16.83 -17.35 14.50
CA GLN A 599 -17.79 -17.61 15.59
C GLN A 599 -19.18 -17.03 15.30
N TRP A 600 -19.32 -16.26 14.21
CA TRP A 600 -20.57 -15.60 13.85
C TRP A 600 -21.59 -16.62 13.35
N THR A 601 -22.85 -16.48 13.78
CA THR A 601 -23.95 -17.34 13.36
C THR A 601 -25.04 -16.56 12.62
N PRO A 602 -25.68 -17.17 11.60
CA PRO A 602 -26.79 -16.53 10.88
C PRO A 602 -27.90 -16.08 11.84
N GLY A 603 -28.23 -14.79 11.80
CA GLY A 603 -29.23 -14.20 12.68
C GLY A 603 -28.67 -13.24 13.73
N GLN A 604 -27.36 -13.30 14.01
CA GLN A 604 -26.70 -12.33 14.89
C GLN A 604 -26.36 -11.02 14.17
N PRO A 605 -26.31 -9.89 14.89
CA PRO A 605 -25.85 -8.63 14.33
C PRO A 605 -24.39 -8.75 13.89
N VAL A 606 -24.07 -8.11 12.77
CA VAL A 606 -22.75 -8.13 12.12
C VAL A 606 -21.92 -6.91 12.52
N ALA A 607 -22.60 -5.83 12.93
CA ALA A 607 -21.98 -4.63 13.47
C ALA A 607 -22.96 -3.87 14.37
N HIS A 608 -22.40 -3.08 15.28
CA HIS A 608 -23.10 -2.08 16.09
C HIS A 608 -22.40 -0.73 15.95
N PHE A 609 -23.17 0.35 16.00
CA PHE A 609 -22.63 1.71 15.96
C PHE A 609 -23.32 2.61 16.97
N THR A 610 -22.54 3.54 17.51
CA THR A 610 -23.01 4.64 18.35
C THR A 610 -22.65 5.95 17.69
N VAL A 611 -23.56 6.92 17.71
CA VAL A 611 -23.31 8.24 17.15
C VAL A 611 -23.29 9.27 18.27
N GLU A 612 -22.10 9.80 18.54
CA GLU A 612 -21.90 10.83 19.55
C GLU A 612 -22.58 12.15 19.18
N VAL A 613 -22.90 12.97 20.18
CA VAL A 613 -23.69 14.20 20.04
C VAL A 613 -23.02 15.23 19.11
N GLY A 614 -21.69 15.17 18.94
CA GLY A 614 -20.91 16.07 18.08
C GLY A 614 -20.60 15.55 16.66
N TRP A 615 -20.83 14.28 16.37
CA TRP A 615 -20.47 13.66 15.08
C TRP A 615 -21.72 13.43 14.23
N ASP A 616 -21.75 13.91 12.99
CA ASP A 616 -22.87 13.72 12.06
C ASP A 616 -22.63 12.60 11.04
N GLU A 617 -21.40 12.10 10.95
CA GLU A 617 -21.01 10.96 10.11
C GLU A 617 -20.30 9.90 10.94
N VAL A 618 -20.72 8.65 10.82
CA VAL A 618 -20.10 7.48 11.45
C VAL A 618 -19.70 6.47 10.39
N GLU A 619 -18.48 5.96 10.53
CA GLU A 619 -17.96 4.87 9.71
C GLU A 619 -17.95 3.58 10.52
N VAL A 620 -18.83 2.65 10.15
CA VAL A 620 -19.04 1.39 10.86
C VAL A 620 -18.25 0.29 10.13
N SER A 621 -17.28 -0.29 10.83
CA SER A 621 -16.59 -1.50 10.37
C SER A 621 -17.38 -2.73 10.79
N MET A 622 -17.42 -3.76 9.95
CA MET A 622 -18.11 -5.02 10.26
C MET A 622 -17.21 -5.94 11.09
N ASP A 623 -17.79 -6.62 12.09
CA ASP A 623 -17.10 -7.61 12.94
C ASP A 623 -17.02 -9.00 12.26
N ALA A 624 -17.96 -9.28 11.34
CA ALA A 624 -17.93 -10.42 10.43
C ALA A 624 -18.27 -10.00 8.99
N TYR A 625 -17.96 -10.84 8.00
CA TYR A 625 -18.21 -10.55 6.57
C TYR A 625 -19.14 -11.58 5.91
N PRO A 626 -20.37 -11.81 6.44
CA PRO A 626 -21.28 -12.79 5.86
C PRO A 626 -21.77 -12.37 4.48
N ILE A 627 -22.12 -13.36 3.67
CA ILE A 627 -22.77 -13.17 2.37
C ILE A 627 -24.28 -13.26 2.58
N GLY A 628 -25.01 -12.22 2.22
CA GLY A 628 -26.47 -12.17 2.36
C GLY A 628 -27.14 -11.54 1.15
N GLN A 629 -28.46 -11.65 1.05
CA GLN A 629 -29.24 -10.98 0.00
C GLN A 629 -29.82 -9.64 0.51
N TYR A 630 -30.13 -9.59 1.80
CA TYR A 630 -30.75 -8.46 2.47
C TYR A 630 -29.88 -7.93 3.60
N ILE A 631 -29.98 -6.62 3.83
CA ILE A 631 -29.31 -5.91 4.92
C ILE A 631 -30.36 -5.18 5.72
N LEU A 632 -30.47 -5.48 7.01
CA LEU A 632 -31.34 -4.74 7.92
C LEU A 632 -30.48 -3.81 8.78
N VAL A 633 -30.74 -2.51 8.69
CA VAL A 633 -30.14 -1.49 9.55
C VAL A 633 -31.21 -1.00 10.51
N ARG A 634 -31.02 -1.28 11.81
CA ARG A 634 -31.89 -0.82 12.88
C ARG A 634 -31.29 0.43 13.50
N PHE A 635 -32.05 1.52 13.50
CA PHE A 635 -31.73 2.77 14.18
C PHE A 635 -32.61 2.88 15.42
N ALA A 636 -32.01 3.22 16.57
CA ALA A 636 -32.72 3.29 17.83
C ALA A 636 -32.30 4.53 18.64
N GLU A 637 -33.29 5.07 19.35
CA GLU A 637 -33.21 6.21 20.28
C GLU A 637 -32.71 7.52 19.63
N PRO A 638 -33.48 8.62 19.68
CA PRO A 638 -32.93 9.95 19.38
C PRO A 638 -31.89 10.34 20.44
N ARG A 639 -30.94 11.21 20.07
CA ARG A 639 -29.92 11.74 21.00
C ARG A 639 -30.50 12.42 22.24
N GLN A 640 -31.69 13.02 22.13
CA GLN A 640 -32.41 13.62 23.25
C GLN A 640 -33.79 12.97 23.39
N THR A 641 -34.17 12.64 24.63
CA THR A 641 -35.43 11.98 24.98
C THR A 641 -36.67 12.86 24.76
N THR A 642 -36.49 14.17 24.55
CA THR A 642 -37.55 15.15 24.26
C THR A 642 -38.01 15.14 22.81
N VAL A 643 -37.34 14.38 21.93
CA VAL A 643 -37.62 14.35 20.50
C VAL A 643 -38.41 13.11 20.12
N GLU A 644 -39.53 13.30 19.42
CA GLU A 644 -40.45 12.20 19.05
C GLU A 644 -40.15 11.58 17.68
N ARG A 645 -39.06 11.99 17.02
CA ARG A 645 -38.72 11.59 15.63
C ARG A 645 -37.21 11.40 15.41
N LEU A 646 -36.85 10.54 14.45
CA LEU A 646 -35.48 10.29 14.01
C LEU A 646 -35.19 10.94 12.66
N GLY A 647 -33.97 11.46 12.50
CA GLY A 647 -33.47 12.10 11.29
C GLY A 647 -32.21 11.43 10.73
N ILE A 648 -32.30 10.89 9.50
CA ILE A 648 -31.21 10.21 8.80
C ILE A 648 -30.94 10.92 7.47
N VAL A 649 -29.69 11.28 7.20
CA VAL A 649 -29.30 12.04 5.99
C VAL A 649 -28.88 11.11 4.86
N GLY A 650 -28.17 10.02 5.16
CA GLY A 650 -27.81 9.06 4.13
C GLY A 650 -27.01 7.87 4.63
N ILE A 651 -27.01 6.79 3.84
CA ILE A 651 -26.26 5.57 4.13
C ILE A 651 -25.53 5.13 2.85
N LYS A 652 -24.25 4.77 2.99
CA LYS A 652 -23.42 4.22 1.91
C LYS A 652 -22.84 2.88 2.35
N PHE A 653 -23.07 1.85 1.55
CA PHE A 653 -22.59 0.50 1.79
C PHE A 653 -21.36 0.22 0.95
N PHE A 654 -20.31 -0.32 1.56
CA PHE A 654 -19.07 -0.73 0.91
C PHE A 654 -18.90 -2.24 1.07
N GLY A 655 -18.47 -2.93 0.02
CA GLY A 655 -18.33 -4.37 0.01
C GLY A 655 -18.18 -4.93 -1.40
N PHE A 656 -18.65 -6.17 -1.58
CA PHE A 656 -18.58 -6.92 -2.84
C PHE A 656 -19.94 -7.49 -3.23
N GLU A 657 -20.24 -7.48 -4.53
CA GLU A 657 -21.35 -8.24 -5.10
C GLU A 657 -20.87 -9.66 -5.42
N ARG A 658 -21.65 -10.65 -5.00
CA ARG A 658 -21.37 -12.08 -5.12
C ARG A 658 -22.48 -12.70 -5.94
N LYS A 659 -22.15 -13.27 -7.10
CA LYS A 659 -23.13 -14.05 -7.88
C LYS A 659 -23.54 -15.27 -7.05
N ALA A 660 -24.85 -15.46 -6.86
CA ALA A 660 -25.40 -16.53 -6.03
C ALA A 660 -24.83 -17.93 -6.39
N ILE A 661 -24.63 -18.19 -7.68
CA ILE A 661 -24.07 -19.45 -8.22
C ILE A 661 -22.68 -19.78 -7.64
N PHE A 662 -21.87 -18.76 -7.33
CA PHE A 662 -20.49 -18.91 -6.85
C PHE A 662 -20.34 -18.70 -5.33
N THR A 663 -21.45 -18.50 -4.61
CA THR A 663 -21.41 -18.39 -3.15
C THR A 663 -21.29 -19.77 -2.50
N PRO A 664 -20.51 -19.97 -1.43
CA PRO A 664 -20.53 -21.23 -0.68
C PRO A 664 -21.89 -21.42 0.04
N ASP A 665 -22.30 -22.68 0.27
CA ASP A 665 -23.50 -22.97 1.08
C ASP A 665 -23.12 -22.88 2.55
N TYR A 666 -24.09 -22.54 3.41
CA TYR A 666 -23.86 -22.46 4.86
C TYR A 666 -23.29 -23.77 5.45
N SER A 667 -23.64 -24.94 4.91
CA SER A 667 -23.08 -26.24 5.31
C SER A 667 -21.58 -26.39 4.97
N ALA A 668 -21.08 -25.67 3.96
CA ALA A 668 -19.65 -25.62 3.65
C ALA A 668 -18.88 -24.67 4.58
N GLU A 669 -19.54 -23.65 5.17
CA GLU A 669 -18.90 -22.74 6.12
C GLU A 669 -18.58 -23.43 7.47
N GLU A 670 -19.42 -24.38 7.91
CA GLU A 670 -19.16 -25.21 9.09
C GLU A 670 -17.92 -26.10 8.91
N LEU A 671 -17.71 -26.65 7.71
CA LEU A 671 -16.53 -27.46 7.36
C LEU A 671 -15.23 -26.64 7.32
N LEU A 672 -15.32 -25.32 7.27
CA LEU A 672 -14.17 -24.42 7.30
C LEU A 672 -13.77 -24.04 8.75
N VAL A 673 -14.56 -24.38 9.77
CA VAL A 673 -14.23 -24.04 11.16
C VAL A 673 -13.13 -24.96 11.67
N LEU A 674 -11.98 -24.37 12.03
CA LEU A 674 -10.90 -25.10 12.67
C LEU A 674 -11.18 -25.24 14.16
N ASP A 675 -10.99 -26.44 14.71
CA ASP A 675 -10.99 -26.62 16.16
C ASP A 675 -9.90 -25.73 16.78
N SER A 676 -10.30 -24.90 17.74
CA SER A 676 -9.42 -24.04 18.52
C SER A 676 -8.20 -24.77 19.10
N ARG A 677 -8.35 -26.06 19.45
CA ARG A 677 -7.32 -26.90 20.10
C ARG A 677 -6.50 -27.76 19.13
N ALA A 678 -6.91 -27.90 17.88
CA ALA A 678 -6.19 -28.73 16.91
C ALA A 678 -4.88 -28.06 16.48
N THR A 679 -3.79 -28.81 16.55
CA THR A 679 -2.47 -28.41 16.02
C THR A 679 -2.23 -28.97 14.62
N THR A 680 -2.68 -30.21 14.39
CA THR A 680 -2.64 -30.91 13.11
C THR A 680 -3.98 -30.85 12.38
N VAL A 681 -3.94 -30.84 11.05
CA VAL A 681 -5.10 -30.65 10.18
C VAL A 681 -5.07 -31.67 9.04
N SER A 682 -6.24 -32.15 8.62
CA SER A 682 -6.36 -33.11 7.51
C SER A 682 -6.04 -32.47 6.15
N PRO A 683 -5.54 -33.25 5.18
CA PRO A 683 -5.37 -32.81 3.79
C PRO A 683 -6.63 -32.16 3.19
N GLU A 684 -7.84 -32.71 3.44
CA GLU A 684 -9.06 -32.14 2.88
C GLU A 684 -9.37 -30.76 3.46
N THR A 685 -9.22 -30.58 4.77
CA THR A 685 -9.48 -29.30 5.45
C THR A 685 -8.51 -28.22 4.96
N ILE A 686 -7.24 -28.58 4.76
CA ILE A 686 -6.22 -27.70 4.18
C ILE A 686 -6.62 -27.26 2.77
N SER A 687 -7.00 -28.22 1.92
CA SER A 687 -7.44 -27.94 0.55
C SER A 687 -8.67 -27.04 0.51
N LEU A 688 -9.70 -27.31 1.33
CA LEU A 688 -10.89 -26.47 1.41
C LEU A 688 -10.53 -25.03 1.78
N ARG A 689 -9.77 -24.82 2.86
CA ARG A 689 -9.40 -23.48 3.35
C ARG A 689 -8.58 -22.69 2.34
N ILE A 690 -7.60 -23.32 1.70
CA ILE A 690 -6.72 -22.65 0.72
C ILE A 690 -7.46 -22.36 -0.57
N LEU A 691 -8.28 -23.30 -1.08
CA LEU A 691 -9.10 -23.06 -2.26
C LEU A 691 -10.10 -21.94 -2.01
N SER A 692 -10.80 -21.93 -0.87
CA SER A 692 -11.70 -20.83 -0.50
C SER A 692 -10.98 -19.48 -0.43
N PHE A 693 -9.76 -19.46 0.13
CA PHE A 693 -8.92 -18.25 0.17
C PHE A 693 -8.55 -17.76 -1.24
N MET A 694 -8.10 -18.66 -2.12
CA MET A 694 -7.74 -18.30 -3.50
C MET A 694 -8.95 -17.82 -4.31
N VAL A 695 -10.10 -18.52 -4.21
CA VAL A 695 -11.35 -18.14 -4.89
C VAL A 695 -11.77 -16.72 -4.50
N LEU A 696 -11.75 -16.43 -3.19
CA LEU A 696 -12.13 -15.12 -2.66
C LEU A 696 -11.26 -14.01 -3.25
N LEU A 697 -9.93 -14.20 -3.22
CA LEU A 697 -8.98 -13.18 -3.66
C LEU A 697 -8.92 -13.03 -5.19
N CYS A 698 -9.03 -14.12 -5.95
CA CYS A 698 -9.04 -14.08 -7.42
C CYS A 698 -10.34 -13.46 -7.95
N GLY A 699 -11.49 -13.77 -7.33
CA GLY A 699 -12.79 -13.26 -7.77
C GLY A 699 -12.89 -11.73 -7.74
N ASP A 700 -12.39 -11.07 -6.68
CA ASP A 700 -12.57 -9.61 -6.53
C ASP A 700 -11.49 -8.76 -7.22
N GLN A 701 -10.34 -9.36 -7.57
CA GLN A 701 -9.36 -8.69 -8.43
C GLN A 701 -9.95 -8.35 -9.80
N GLN A 702 -10.85 -9.17 -10.31
CA GLN A 702 -11.51 -8.94 -11.61
C GLN A 702 -12.52 -7.78 -11.54
N SER A 703 -13.33 -7.72 -10.48
CA SER A 703 -14.33 -6.68 -10.21
C SER A 703 -13.73 -5.27 -10.11
N SER A 704 -12.51 -5.20 -9.59
CA SER A 704 -11.77 -3.95 -9.37
C SER A 704 -11.08 -3.40 -10.63
N SER A 705 -10.87 -4.24 -11.66
CA SER A 705 -10.20 -3.83 -12.91
C SER A 705 -11.05 -2.94 -13.83
N SER A 706 -12.38 -2.92 -13.66
CA SER A 706 -13.29 -2.18 -14.56
C SER A 706 -13.57 -0.73 -14.16
N LYS A 707 -13.14 -0.28 -12.96
CA LYS A 707 -13.34 1.10 -12.49
C LYS A 707 -12.00 1.72 -12.11
N LYS A 708 -11.65 2.83 -12.80
CA LYS A 708 -10.46 3.68 -12.62
C LYS A 708 -10.00 3.75 -11.15
N ALA A 709 -9.09 2.86 -10.75
CA ALA A 709 -8.49 2.90 -9.42
C ALA A 709 -7.52 4.09 -9.36
N SER A 710 -7.79 5.01 -8.44
CA SER A 710 -6.90 6.10 -8.06
C SER A 710 -5.59 5.53 -7.48
N SER A 711 -4.48 6.09 -7.95
CA SER A 711 -3.07 5.70 -7.77
C SER A 711 -2.50 5.77 -6.34
N ALA A 712 -3.16 5.28 -5.29
CA ALA A 712 -2.67 5.51 -3.91
C ALA A 712 -2.52 4.30 -2.98
N MET A 713 -2.77 3.06 -3.38
CA MET A 713 -2.47 1.92 -2.50
C MET A 713 -2.04 0.71 -3.32
N LYS A 714 -0.78 0.26 -3.16
CA LYS A 714 -0.33 -1.03 -3.68
C LYS A 714 -1.21 -2.10 -3.01
N THR A 715 -2.04 -2.74 -3.82
CA THR A 715 -3.02 -3.75 -3.40
C THR A 715 -2.36 -5.11 -3.41
N PHE A 716 -2.64 -5.99 -2.45
CA PHE A 716 -2.23 -7.39 -2.54
C PHE A 716 -2.84 -8.04 -3.79
N THR A 717 -2.03 -8.20 -4.83
CA THR A 717 -2.38 -8.95 -6.04
C THR A 717 -1.74 -10.33 -5.94
N LEU A 718 -2.54 -11.37 -6.16
CA LEU A 718 -2.02 -12.73 -6.25
C LEU A 718 -1.13 -12.85 -7.48
N ASP A 719 -0.06 -13.63 -7.34
CA ASP A 719 0.82 -13.98 -8.45
C ASP A 719 0.21 -15.16 -9.22
N THR A 720 -0.45 -14.84 -10.35
CA THR A 720 -1.06 -15.81 -11.26
C THR A 720 -0.11 -16.27 -12.36
N SER A 721 1.19 -15.98 -12.24
CA SER A 721 2.20 -16.49 -13.17
C SER A 721 2.22 -18.03 -13.13
N ASP A 722 2.55 -18.65 -14.26
CA ASP A 722 2.71 -20.10 -14.41
C ASP A 722 1.43 -20.94 -14.16
N VAL A 723 0.27 -20.31 -13.99
CA VAL A 723 -1.01 -21.01 -13.85
C VAL A 723 -1.45 -21.58 -15.20
N THR A 724 -1.75 -22.88 -15.23
CA THR A 724 -2.19 -23.60 -16.43
C THR A 724 -3.48 -24.36 -16.20
N VAL A 725 -4.25 -24.59 -17.28
CA VAL A 725 -5.47 -25.42 -17.24
C VAL A 725 -5.14 -26.86 -16.82
N ASP A 726 -3.97 -27.37 -17.23
CA ASP A 726 -3.50 -28.70 -16.87
C ASP A 726 -3.33 -28.89 -15.35
N LEU A 727 -2.74 -27.90 -14.67
CA LEU A 727 -2.55 -27.95 -13.22
C LEU A 727 -3.90 -27.98 -12.47
N ILE A 728 -4.85 -27.14 -12.90
CA ILE A 728 -6.21 -27.10 -12.34
C ILE A 728 -6.92 -28.43 -12.59
N TRP A 729 -6.79 -28.99 -13.80
CA TRP A 729 -7.40 -30.27 -14.16
C TRP A 729 -6.84 -31.44 -13.34
N LYS A 730 -5.51 -31.52 -13.19
CA LYS A 730 -4.86 -32.54 -12.35
C LYS A 730 -5.37 -32.48 -10.91
N LEU A 731 -5.44 -31.29 -10.33
CA LEU A 731 -5.94 -31.11 -8.97
C LEU A 731 -7.42 -31.49 -8.85
N TYR A 732 -8.28 -31.06 -9.79
CA TYR A 732 -9.70 -31.40 -9.82
C TYR A 732 -9.94 -32.92 -9.79
N ARG A 733 -9.11 -33.70 -10.50
CA ARG A 733 -9.21 -35.17 -10.55
C ARG A 733 -8.82 -35.86 -9.25
N GLN A 734 -7.94 -35.25 -8.44
CA GLN A 734 -7.49 -35.84 -7.18
C GLN A 734 -8.52 -35.71 -6.06
N PHE A 735 -9.43 -34.74 -6.15
CA PHE A 735 -10.44 -34.58 -5.12
C PHE A 735 -11.56 -35.61 -5.26
N GLU A 736 -11.87 -36.31 -4.17
CA GLU A 736 -13.13 -37.06 -4.04
C GLU A 736 -14.25 -36.17 -3.50
N ASN A 737 -13.91 -35.26 -2.57
CA ASN A 737 -14.83 -34.32 -1.96
C ASN A 737 -15.45 -33.35 -2.98
N ALA A 738 -16.78 -33.34 -3.05
CA ALA A 738 -17.53 -32.51 -3.99
C ALA A 738 -17.34 -30.99 -3.75
N TYR A 739 -17.16 -30.54 -2.52
CA TYR A 739 -16.90 -29.12 -2.22
C TYR A 739 -15.53 -28.67 -2.75
N CYS A 740 -14.48 -29.49 -2.62
CA CYS A 740 -13.17 -29.18 -3.22
C CYS A 740 -13.26 -29.07 -4.76
N LYS A 741 -14.03 -29.95 -5.40
CA LYS A 741 -14.32 -29.87 -6.84
C LYS A 741 -15.03 -28.56 -7.20
N ILE A 742 -16.07 -28.19 -6.45
CA ILE A 742 -16.81 -26.93 -6.66
C ILE A 742 -15.87 -25.73 -6.52
N LEU A 743 -15.07 -25.66 -5.46
CA LEU A 743 -14.13 -24.56 -5.24
C LEU A 743 -13.05 -24.47 -6.32
N THR A 744 -12.57 -25.62 -6.81
CA THR A 744 -11.61 -25.65 -7.92
C THR A 744 -12.22 -25.11 -9.22
N LEU A 745 -13.50 -25.40 -9.47
CA LEU A 745 -14.24 -24.81 -10.58
C LEU A 745 -14.49 -23.30 -10.39
N HIS A 746 -14.80 -22.85 -9.18
CA HIS A 746 -14.93 -21.41 -8.87
C HIS A 746 -13.59 -20.68 -9.10
N LEU A 747 -12.48 -21.32 -8.75
CA LEU A 747 -11.14 -20.78 -9.00
C LEU A 747 -10.84 -20.73 -10.49
N LEU A 748 -11.18 -21.78 -11.25
CA LEU A 748 -11.06 -21.79 -12.70
C LEU A 748 -11.82 -20.62 -13.34
N HIS A 749 -13.07 -20.39 -12.92
CA HIS A 749 -13.87 -19.24 -13.36
C HIS A 749 -13.16 -17.92 -13.09
N SER A 750 -12.64 -17.78 -11.87
CA SER A 750 -11.87 -16.62 -11.41
C SER A 750 -10.49 -16.47 -12.08
N LEU A 751 -10.08 -17.43 -12.92
CA LEU A 751 -8.82 -17.40 -13.66
C LEU A 751 -9.02 -17.35 -15.17
N PHE A 752 -10.25 -17.38 -15.69
CA PHE A 752 -10.50 -17.31 -17.13
C PHE A 752 -9.79 -16.14 -17.84
N PRO A 753 -9.80 -14.89 -17.34
CA PRO A 753 -9.10 -13.79 -18.00
C PRO A 753 -7.58 -13.99 -18.13
N VAL A 754 -6.98 -14.76 -17.22
CA VAL A 754 -5.55 -15.09 -17.24
C VAL A 754 -5.28 -16.25 -18.21
N LEU A 755 -6.19 -17.23 -18.24
CA LEU A 755 -6.05 -18.46 -19.00
C LEU A 755 -6.39 -18.32 -20.49
N THR A 756 -7.03 -17.23 -20.94
CA THR A 756 -7.39 -17.04 -22.36
C THR A 756 -6.21 -16.91 -23.32
N ASN A 757 -4.99 -16.69 -22.80
CA ASN A 757 -3.76 -16.53 -23.59
C ASN A 757 -2.80 -17.73 -23.47
N THR A 758 -3.27 -18.90 -23.03
CA THR A 758 -2.40 -20.07 -22.82
C THR A 758 -1.77 -20.59 -24.10
N LYS A 759 -0.47 -20.93 -23.99
CA LYS A 759 0.35 -21.54 -25.06
C LYS A 759 -0.28 -22.85 -25.59
N PRO A 760 0.01 -23.24 -26.85
CA PRO A 760 -0.61 -24.41 -27.51
C PRO A 760 -0.33 -25.76 -26.82
N GLU A 761 0.67 -25.85 -25.95
CA GLU A 761 1.12 -27.07 -25.25
C GLU A 761 0.10 -27.64 -24.24
N HIS A 762 -0.94 -26.88 -23.86
CA HIS A 762 -1.95 -27.31 -22.87
C HIS A 762 -3.33 -27.59 -23.47
N LYS A 763 -3.42 -27.71 -24.80
CA LYS A 763 -4.69 -27.87 -25.53
C LYS A 763 -5.38 -29.20 -25.22
N GLU A 764 -4.62 -30.29 -25.12
CA GLU A 764 -5.16 -31.63 -24.84
C GLU A 764 -5.82 -31.73 -23.46
N SER A 765 -5.17 -31.19 -22.42
CA SER A 765 -5.74 -31.17 -21.07
C SER A 765 -7.01 -30.32 -20.99
N ALA A 766 -7.09 -29.21 -21.73
CA ALA A 766 -8.29 -28.38 -21.81
C ALA A 766 -9.45 -29.10 -22.52
N GLU A 767 -9.17 -29.81 -23.62
CA GLU A 767 -10.16 -30.62 -24.34
C GLU A 767 -10.66 -31.80 -23.49
N ALA A 768 -9.75 -32.50 -22.80
CA ALA A 768 -10.10 -33.59 -21.90
C ALA A 768 -10.93 -33.12 -20.70
N PHE A 769 -10.58 -31.96 -20.12
CA PHE A 769 -11.33 -31.35 -19.03
C PHE A 769 -12.73 -30.96 -19.51
N PHE A 770 -12.84 -30.28 -20.67
CA PHE A 770 -14.13 -29.93 -21.27
C PHE A 770 -15.01 -31.16 -21.53
N ALA A 771 -14.44 -32.21 -22.12
CA ALA A 771 -15.16 -33.46 -22.37
C ALA A 771 -15.69 -34.07 -21.06
N HIS A 772 -14.88 -34.09 -20.00
CA HIS A 772 -15.32 -34.56 -18.69
C HIS A 772 -16.49 -33.73 -18.14
N LEU A 773 -16.41 -32.39 -18.21
CA LEU A 773 -17.48 -31.50 -17.77
C LEU A 773 -18.79 -31.77 -18.52
N CYS A 774 -18.73 -31.99 -19.85
CA CYS A 774 -19.90 -32.37 -20.63
C CYS A 774 -20.49 -33.72 -20.16
N THR A 775 -19.64 -34.73 -19.92
CA THR A 775 -20.14 -36.03 -19.42
C THR A 775 -20.83 -35.92 -18.05
N LEU A 776 -20.43 -34.98 -17.19
CA LEU A 776 -21.08 -34.74 -15.91
C LEU A 776 -22.47 -34.11 -16.09
N VAL A 777 -22.64 -33.21 -17.06
CA VAL A 777 -23.94 -32.61 -17.37
C VAL A 777 -24.87 -33.63 -18.02
N ASP A 778 -24.35 -34.44 -18.95
CA ASP A 778 -25.14 -35.42 -19.71
C ASP A 778 -25.61 -36.60 -18.85
N LYS A 779 -24.89 -36.93 -17.76
CA LYS A 779 -25.30 -38.00 -16.82
C LYS A 779 -26.46 -37.62 -15.90
N GLY A 780 -26.88 -36.36 -15.86
CA GLY A 780 -27.99 -35.88 -15.02
C GLY A 780 -27.70 -35.89 -13.52
N SER A 781 -28.55 -35.22 -12.74
CA SER A 781 -28.39 -35.10 -11.28
C SER A 781 -28.60 -36.42 -10.56
N THR A 782 -27.55 -36.92 -9.89
CA THR A 782 -27.70 -37.86 -8.76
C THR A 782 -28.43 -37.16 -7.62
N THR A 783 -29.15 -37.93 -6.81
CA THR A 783 -30.15 -37.50 -5.79
C THR A 783 -29.62 -36.61 -4.65
N GLU A 784 -28.33 -36.28 -4.61
CA GLU A 784 -27.70 -35.48 -3.55
C GLU A 784 -27.62 -33.98 -3.92
N GLU A 785 -28.04 -33.10 -3.02
CA GLU A 785 -28.05 -31.63 -3.22
C GLU A 785 -26.68 -31.05 -3.63
N VAL A 786 -25.59 -31.56 -3.06
CA VAL A 786 -24.22 -31.12 -3.36
C VAL A 786 -23.83 -31.45 -4.81
N ASN A 787 -24.27 -32.60 -5.33
CA ASN A 787 -24.03 -33.00 -6.72
C ASN A 787 -24.90 -32.18 -7.68
N ALA A 788 -26.13 -31.84 -7.30
CA ALA A 788 -26.96 -30.92 -8.07
C ALA A 788 -26.28 -29.54 -8.21
N ARG A 789 -25.68 -29.04 -7.12
CA ARG A 789 -24.93 -27.78 -7.15
C ARG A 789 -23.67 -27.84 -8.01
N LEU A 790 -22.91 -28.94 -7.92
CA LEU A 790 -21.76 -29.17 -8.78
C LEU A 790 -22.17 -29.07 -10.26
N ILE A 791 -23.28 -29.67 -10.66
CA ILE A 791 -23.79 -29.61 -12.04
C ILE A 791 -24.15 -28.17 -12.45
N ILE A 792 -24.79 -27.39 -11.57
CA ILE A 792 -25.11 -25.97 -11.83
C ILE A 792 -23.83 -25.17 -12.12
N VAL A 793 -22.81 -25.34 -11.28
CA VAL A 793 -21.52 -24.67 -11.45
C VAL A 793 -20.85 -25.12 -12.76
N VAL A 794 -20.82 -26.42 -13.05
CA VAL A 794 -20.26 -26.96 -14.30
C VAL A 794 -20.93 -26.35 -15.53
N LYS A 795 -22.26 -26.23 -15.54
CA LYS A 795 -22.99 -25.56 -16.64
C LYS A 795 -22.50 -24.12 -16.83
N GLN A 796 -22.32 -23.37 -15.74
CA GLN A 796 -21.83 -21.99 -15.80
C GLN A 796 -20.37 -21.91 -16.29
N ILE A 797 -19.50 -22.83 -15.88
CA ILE A 797 -18.10 -22.93 -16.34
C ILE A 797 -18.02 -23.21 -17.84
N ILE A 798 -18.87 -24.11 -18.35
CA ILE A 798 -18.94 -24.40 -19.79
C ILE A 798 -19.36 -23.16 -20.59
N ILE A 799 -20.34 -22.41 -20.08
CA ILE A 799 -20.83 -21.18 -20.73
C ILE A 799 -19.75 -20.11 -20.75
N ASP A 800 -19.18 -19.78 -19.59
CA ASP A 800 -18.25 -18.65 -19.45
C ASP A 800 -16.83 -18.98 -19.96
N GLY A 801 -16.46 -20.26 -19.96
CA GLY A 801 -15.11 -20.75 -20.26
C GLY A 801 -14.81 -21.02 -21.73
N ALA A 802 -15.72 -20.67 -22.65
CA ALA A 802 -15.58 -20.98 -24.08
C ALA A 802 -14.24 -20.50 -24.68
N ALA A 803 -13.72 -19.36 -24.20
CA ALA A 803 -12.44 -18.82 -24.67
C ALA A 803 -11.21 -19.59 -24.18
N VAL A 804 -11.32 -20.30 -23.06
CA VAL A 804 -10.26 -21.10 -22.47
C VAL A 804 -10.26 -22.52 -23.04
N PHE A 805 -11.44 -23.14 -23.19
CA PHE A 805 -11.54 -24.47 -23.78
C PHE A 805 -11.30 -24.48 -25.31
N PHE A 806 -11.61 -23.37 -25.99
CA PHE A 806 -11.46 -23.24 -27.44
C PHE A 806 -10.67 -21.98 -27.82
N PRO A 807 -9.35 -21.95 -27.62
CA PRO A 807 -8.55 -20.74 -27.80
C PRO A 807 -8.52 -20.23 -29.25
N ASP A 808 -8.58 -21.13 -30.25
CA ASP A 808 -8.64 -20.76 -31.66
C ASP A 808 -10.02 -20.21 -32.04
N LYS A 809 -10.06 -18.95 -32.49
CA LYS A 809 -11.28 -18.24 -32.88
C LYS A 809 -12.01 -18.91 -34.05
N GLU A 810 -11.30 -19.50 -35.01
CA GLU A 810 -11.90 -20.18 -36.15
C GLU A 810 -12.40 -21.58 -35.78
N ALA A 811 -11.64 -22.34 -34.99
CA ALA A 811 -12.09 -23.61 -34.44
C ALA A 811 -13.30 -23.44 -33.51
N ARG A 812 -13.30 -22.41 -32.65
CA ARG A 812 -14.43 -22.03 -31.79
C ARG A 812 -15.67 -21.74 -32.62
N ARG A 813 -15.51 -20.96 -33.70
CA ARG A 813 -16.60 -20.66 -34.64
C ARG A 813 -17.09 -21.91 -35.37
N LYS A 814 -16.19 -22.79 -35.83
CA LYS A 814 -16.53 -24.06 -36.51
C LYS A 814 -17.21 -25.07 -35.60
N GLN A 815 -16.77 -25.22 -34.35
CA GLN A 815 -17.44 -26.09 -33.37
C GLN A 815 -18.80 -25.54 -32.95
N LEU A 816 -18.92 -24.22 -32.72
CA LEU A 816 -20.24 -23.58 -32.56
C LEU A 816 -21.16 -23.89 -33.75
N PHE A 817 -20.66 -23.82 -34.98
CA PHE A 817 -21.44 -24.17 -36.17
C PHE A 817 -21.74 -25.66 -36.32
N HIS A 818 -20.84 -26.54 -35.89
CA HIS A 818 -21.06 -28.00 -35.91
C HIS A 818 -22.13 -28.39 -34.89
N MET A 819 -22.10 -27.81 -33.68
CA MET A 819 -23.12 -27.99 -32.65
C MET A 819 -24.48 -27.41 -33.05
N MET A 820 -24.49 -26.31 -33.82
CA MET A 820 -25.73 -25.77 -34.41
C MET A 820 -26.36 -26.67 -35.48
N LYS A 821 -25.58 -27.51 -36.18
CA LYS A 821 -26.11 -28.46 -37.17
C LYS A 821 -26.73 -29.70 -36.55
N ALA A 822 -26.36 -30.03 -35.30
CA ALA A 822 -26.89 -31.17 -34.56
C ALA A 822 -28.20 -30.86 -33.82
N ALA A 823 -28.53 -29.59 -33.59
CA ALA A 823 -29.82 -29.15 -33.05
C ALA A 823 -30.79 -28.88 -34.20
N ASP A 824 -31.80 -29.75 -34.37
CA ASP A 824 -32.79 -29.64 -35.44
C ASP A 824 -33.43 -28.24 -35.50
N VAL A 825 -33.49 -27.73 -36.74
CA VAL A 825 -33.94 -26.40 -37.16
C VAL A 825 -35.36 -26.04 -36.69
N TYR A 826 -36.14 -27.02 -36.22
CA TYR A 826 -37.51 -26.82 -35.73
C TYR A 826 -37.60 -26.11 -34.36
N HIS A 827 -36.63 -26.27 -33.46
CA HIS A 827 -36.69 -25.60 -32.14
C HIS A 827 -36.27 -24.12 -32.17
N LEU A 828 -35.48 -23.71 -33.18
CA LEU A 828 -35.01 -22.33 -33.31
C LEU A 828 -36.13 -21.36 -33.75
N TYR A 829 -37.09 -21.83 -34.55
CA TYR A 829 -38.20 -21.02 -35.04
C TYR A 829 -39.23 -20.72 -33.94
N HIS A 830 -39.47 -21.66 -33.02
CA HIS A 830 -40.36 -21.44 -31.88
C HIS A 830 -39.76 -20.49 -30.83
N PHE A 831 -38.43 -20.44 -30.72
CA PHE A 831 -37.69 -19.59 -29.77
C PHE A 831 -37.67 -18.11 -30.18
N ILE A 832 -37.73 -17.81 -31.50
CA ILE A 832 -37.74 -16.43 -32.01
C ILE A 832 -39.11 -15.74 -31.82
N VAL A 833 -40.20 -16.50 -31.82
CA VAL A 833 -41.57 -15.94 -31.74
C VAL A 833 -42.00 -15.62 -30.30
N ILE A 834 -41.41 -16.25 -29.28
CA ILE A 834 -41.84 -16.10 -27.87
C ILE A 834 -41.03 -15.01 -27.12
N ASN A 835 -39.89 -14.55 -27.65
CA ASN A 835 -38.97 -13.63 -26.97
C ASN A 835 -39.41 -12.13 -26.98
N LYS A 836 -40.72 -11.87 -27.03
CA LYS A 836 -41.30 -10.53 -26.81
C LYS A 836 -42.03 -10.39 -25.46
N LYS A 837 -42.26 -11.47 -24.71
CA LYS A 837 -42.88 -11.41 -23.38
C LYS A 837 -42.37 -12.56 -22.49
N HIS A 838 -41.84 -12.21 -21.32
CA HIS A 838 -41.41 -13.05 -20.19
C HIS A 838 -39.95 -13.54 -20.16
N SER A 839 -39.21 -12.93 -19.22
CA SER A 839 -37.91 -13.34 -18.68
C SER A 839 -38.11 -14.28 -17.49
N GLN A 840 -38.28 -15.58 -17.73
CA GLN A 840 -38.07 -16.66 -16.74
C GLN A 840 -38.24 -17.99 -17.49
N PHE A 841 -37.14 -18.68 -17.76
CA PHE A 841 -37.17 -20.07 -18.20
C PHE A 841 -36.14 -20.85 -17.37
N GLU A 842 -36.61 -21.94 -16.74
CA GLU A 842 -35.84 -22.81 -15.86
C GLU A 842 -34.73 -23.55 -16.63
N LEU A 843 -33.53 -23.58 -16.04
CA LEU A 843 -32.33 -24.29 -16.51
C LEU A 843 -32.41 -25.83 -16.34
N SER A 844 -33.57 -26.35 -15.96
CA SER A 844 -33.77 -27.73 -15.48
C SER A 844 -33.76 -28.79 -16.59
N SER A 845 -33.91 -28.42 -17.87
CA SER A 845 -34.17 -29.40 -18.96
C SER A 845 -33.21 -29.36 -20.17
N MET A 846 -32.07 -28.66 -20.10
CA MET A 846 -31.15 -28.55 -21.25
C MET A 846 -29.96 -29.53 -21.21
N ASN A 847 -29.82 -30.35 -22.26
CA ASN A 847 -28.61 -31.12 -22.59
C ASN A 847 -27.46 -30.20 -23.05
N CYS A 848 -26.21 -30.68 -23.02
CA CYS A 848 -25.01 -29.91 -23.37
C CYS A 848 -25.07 -29.21 -24.74
N VAL A 849 -25.74 -29.81 -25.73
CA VAL A 849 -25.95 -29.24 -27.07
C VAL A 849 -26.75 -27.93 -27.02
N ASN A 850 -27.72 -27.81 -26.10
CA ASN A 850 -28.61 -26.64 -26.00
C ASN A 850 -28.01 -25.48 -25.19
N LEU A 851 -27.11 -25.76 -24.24
CA LEU A 851 -26.44 -24.75 -23.40
C LEU A 851 -25.51 -23.84 -24.22
N VAL A 852 -24.83 -24.40 -25.24
CA VAL A 852 -23.90 -23.65 -26.10
C VAL A 852 -24.64 -22.70 -27.07
N VAL A 853 -25.90 -22.99 -27.42
CA VAL A 853 -26.71 -22.14 -28.32
C VAL A 853 -27.12 -20.81 -27.65
N LYS A 854 -27.27 -20.78 -26.33
CA LYS A 854 -27.62 -19.56 -25.56
C LYS A 854 -26.55 -18.46 -25.68
N TYR A 855 -25.30 -18.83 -25.93
CA TYR A 855 -24.14 -17.95 -26.13
C TYR A 855 -24.32 -16.94 -27.30
N LYS A 856 -25.26 -17.19 -28.21
CA LYS A 856 -25.51 -16.32 -29.38
C LYS A 856 -26.29 -15.04 -29.03
N HIS A 857 -26.97 -14.95 -27.88
CA HIS A 857 -27.77 -13.77 -27.56
C HIS A 857 -26.98 -12.61 -26.94
N ASP A 858 -25.80 -12.89 -26.36
CA ASP A 858 -24.94 -11.89 -25.72
C ASP A 858 -23.83 -11.33 -26.65
N ILE A 859 -23.76 -11.81 -27.90
CA ILE A 859 -22.81 -11.33 -28.94
C ILE A 859 -23.56 -10.58 -30.07
N LYS A 860 -24.68 -9.92 -29.75
CA LYS A 860 -25.32 -8.99 -30.68
C LYS A 860 -25.35 -7.58 -30.12
#